data_AF-A0AA38RIU4-F1
#
_entry.id   AF-A0AA38RIU4-F1
#
_cell.length_a   1.000
_cell.length_b   1.000
_cell.length_c   1.000
_cell.angle_alpha   90.00
_cell.angle_beta   90.00
_cell.angle_gamma   90.00
#
_symmetry.space_group_name_H-M   'P 1'
#
loop_
_entity.id
_entity.type
_entity.pdbx_description
1 polymer ?
#
loop_
_entity_poly.entity_id
_entity_poly.type
_entity_poly.pdbx_seq_one_letter_code
_entity_poly.pdbx_strand_id
1 'polypeptide(L)'
;MLASKFLAFVSTSCLWAASHTQAAPASTGSLAVTKRAPGDRLVFCHFMIGIVSDRTSSADYDADMQRAKSLGIDAFALNIGLDSYTDTQLGYAYDSADQNGMKVFISFDFNWYHAGSDAAAVGHMIAKYASKPAQLMVDEKVFASSFAGDGLDVTTMRSSAGTNMFWAPNFHPDQTADPSAIDAALNWMAWDNNGNNKAPTAGANVTVEYGDTSYQNWLGTKPYVAPVSAWFFTHFGPEVSYSKNWVFPGDLLWYRRWNDILSMQPRFLEIITWNDYGESHYIGPLSSKHYDDGNSKWTNDMPHDGWLDMAKPYIAAYHDGASSVDSYITTDQVVYWYRPTLRTIDCDATDTTMVTANNDSGNYFEGKPNGWESMSDSVFVVTLLTSAGNISVTSGDNTVQTFTAPAGAAAFSVPMAVGEQQFSLKRGTATVLSGTSLKDISSECICGIYNFNAYVGILPDGESDPLEADGLTSLTAGLHVTTCQATPSLGTASSGCGSNTAPATTAPASTTTPAGGATPTRKPGTTTQPVPTTPTTANSSAALPSTGTCNGGTTAAGVSNNLLGLCDFACNHGYCPAGPCVCTSYGTPAYTPEVEPAGCPLDGEDDSYLGLCSFDCAHGYCPSTASRLNATSFSGMFSSTLYMIPIFNLPPYTERNSPSCLCNSE
;
A
#
# COMPACT_ATOMS: atom_id res chain seq x y z
N MET A 1 -13.54 -26.27 -77.24
CA MET A 1 -14.57 -26.77 -78.18
C MET A 1 -15.72 -25.76 -78.24
N LEU A 2 -16.40 -25.69 -79.38
CA LEU A 2 -17.64 -24.98 -79.75
C LEU A 2 -18.33 -24.10 -78.67
N ALA A 3 -18.56 -22.79 -78.88
CA ALA A 3 -19.51 -22.19 -79.85
C ALA A 3 -20.99 -22.43 -79.43
N SER A 4 -21.95 -21.49 -79.55
CA SER A 4 -22.00 -20.23 -80.31
C SER A 4 -23.27 -19.41 -80.00
N LYS A 5 -23.20 -18.06 -80.11
CA LYS A 5 -24.21 -17.17 -80.77
C LYS A 5 -25.62 -17.02 -80.10
N PHE A 6 -26.45 -15.99 -80.35
CA PHE A 6 -26.38 -14.78 -81.20
C PHE A 6 -27.36 -13.67 -80.71
N LEU A 7 -27.11 -12.42 -81.12
CA LEU A 7 -28.01 -11.36 -81.67
C LEU A 7 -29.55 -11.39 -81.38
N ALA A 8 -30.31 -10.28 -81.31
CA ALA A 8 -30.06 -8.85 -81.55
C ALA A 8 -31.28 -7.99 -81.09
N PHE A 9 -31.28 -6.71 -81.49
CA PHE A 9 -32.34 -5.66 -81.44
C PHE A 9 -32.42 -4.80 -80.16
N VAL A 10 -32.69 -3.48 -80.23
CA VAL A 10 -32.36 -2.39 -81.19
C VAL A 10 -32.97 -1.09 -80.63
N SER A 11 -32.22 0.02 -80.58
CA SER A 11 -32.68 1.43 -80.45
C SER A 11 -33.71 1.86 -79.38
N THR A 12 -33.78 3.09 -78.90
CA THR A 12 -32.86 4.22 -78.72
C THR A 12 -33.64 5.19 -77.83
N SER A 13 -33.12 5.55 -76.66
CA SER A 13 -33.62 6.71 -75.90
C SER A 13 -32.44 7.45 -75.29
N CYS A 14 -32.06 8.55 -75.92
CA CYS A 14 -31.02 9.45 -75.43
C CYS A 14 -31.46 10.10 -74.12
N LEU A 15 -30.51 10.29 -73.18
CA LEU A 15 -30.34 11.55 -72.46
C LEU A 15 -28.99 11.61 -71.74
N TRP A 16 -28.08 12.37 -72.33
CA TRP A 16 -26.91 13.07 -71.76
C TRP A 16 -26.05 12.37 -70.70
N ALA A 17 -24.81 12.06 -71.12
CA ALA A 17 -23.70 11.85 -70.21
C ALA A 17 -23.23 13.20 -69.62
N ALA A 18 -23.08 13.24 -68.29
CA ALA A 18 -22.19 14.17 -67.61
C ALA A 18 -21.36 13.35 -66.61
N SER A 19 -20.04 13.36 -66.78
CA SER A 19 -19.11 12.65 -65.91
C SER A 19 -19.00 13.34 -64.55
N HIS A 20 -19.82 12.92 -63.60
CA HIS A 20 -19.65 13.27 -62.19
C HIS A 20 -18.71 12.25 -61.53
N THR A 21 -17.55 12.75 -61.08
CA THR A 21 -16.75 12.10 -60.06
C THR A 21 -17.60 11.86 -58.82
N GLN A 22 -17.98 10.62 -58.53
CA GLN A 22 -18.54 10.29 -57.22
C GLN A 22 -17.44 10.44 -56.19
N ALA A 23 -17.63 11.40 -55.27
CA ALA A 23 -16.90 11.38 -54.01
C ALA A 23 -17.21 10.05 -53.31
N ALA A 24 -16.18 9.32 -52.91
CA ALA A 24 -16.37 8.18 -52.03
C ALA A 24 -17.06 8.67 -50.74
N PRO A 25 -18.06 7.96 -50.20
CA PRO A 25 -18.64 8.33 -48.92
C PRO A 25 -17.53 8.29 -47.87
N ALA A 26 -17.39 9.37 -47.11
CA ALA A 26 -16.50 9.40 -45.97
C ALA A 26 -16.99 8.37 -44.96
N SER A 27 -16.37 7.19 -44.96
CA SER A 27 -16.51 6.20 -43.91
C SER A 27 -15.91 6.80 -42.65
N THR A 28 -16.76 7.47 -41.86
CA THR A 28 -16.49 7.70 -40.44
C THR A 28 -16.31 6.34 -39.81
N GLY A 29 -15.05 5.93 -39.61
CA GLY A 29 -14.70 4.69 -38.97
C GLY A 29 -15.12 4.74 -37.50
N SER A 30 -16.37 4.38 -37.24
CA SER A 30 -16.79 3.99 -35.89
C SER A 30 -15.99 2.73 -35.56
N LEU A 31 -15.01 2.89 -34.67
CA LEU A 31 -14.31 1.76 -34.06
C LEU A 31 -15.38 0.91 -33.38
N ALA A 32 -15.63 -0.27 -33.94
CA ALA A 32 -16.58 -1.21 -33.38
C ALA A 32 -15.96 -1.85 -32.14
N VAL A 33 -16.15 -1.18 -30.99
CA VAL A 33 -15.77 -1.69 -29.67
C VAL A 33 -16.40 -3.07 -29.51
N THR A 34 -15.55 -4.09 -29.48
CA THR A 34 -16.02 -5.48 -29.39
C THR A 34 -16.37 -5.75 -27.95
N LYS A 35 -17.64 -6.09 -27.69
CA LYS A 35 -18.13 -6.33 -26.33
C LYS A 35 -17.33 -7.45 -25.64
N ARG A 36 -16.75 -7.13 -24.48
CA ARG A 36 -16.00 -8.04 -23.59
C ARG A 36 -16.61 -9.44 -23.49
N ALA A 37 -15.79 -10.46 -23.70
CA ALA A 37 -16.08 -11.81 -23.20
C ALA A 37 -15.89 -11.79 -21.67
N PRO A 38 -16.88 -12.19 -20.85
CA PRO A 38 -16.73 -12.17 -19.39
C PRO A 38 -15.52 -12.97 -18.92
N GLY A 39 -14.69 -12.40 -18.04
CA GLY A 39 -13.51 -13.08 -17.48
C GLY A 39 -12.23 -13.00 -18.32
N ASP A 40 -12.20 -12.19 -19.39
CA ASP A 40 -10.98 -11.75 -20.05
C ASP A 40 -10.58 -10.34 -19.58
N ARG A 41 -9.28 -10.05 -19.54
CA ARG A 41 -8.65 -8.80 -19.07
C ARG A 41 -9.14 -8.32 -17.71
N LEU A 42 -8.60 -8.89 -16.63
CA LEU A 42 -8.88 -8.43 -15.26
C LEU A 42 -7.70 -7.64 -14.68
N VAL A 43 -8.04 -6.57 -13.96
CA VAL A 43 -7.11 -5.78 -13.15
C VAL A 43 -7.31 -6.13 -11.68
N PHE A 44 -6.26 -6.68 -11.07
CA PHE A 44 -6.21 -6.90 -9.62
C PHE A 44 -5.37 -5.82 -8.96
N CYS A 45 -5.57 -5.60 -7.66
CA CYS A 45 -4.65 -4.81 -6.84
C CYS A 45 -4.41 -5.52 -5.51
N HIS A 46 -3.15 -5.63 -5.11
CA HIS A 46 -2.73 -6.38 -3.94
C HIS A 46 -3.01 -5.60 -2.65
N PHE A 47 -3.63 -6.22 -1.65
CA PHE A 47 -4.09 -5.55 -0.43
C PHE A 47 -3.58 -6.28 0.80
N MET A 48 -2.79 -5.61 1.64
CA MET A 48 -2.20 -6.16 2.85
C MET A 48 -3.23 -6.24 3.98
N ILE A 49 -3.63 -7.46 4.37
CA ILE A 49 -4.49 -7.67 5.56
C ILE A 49 -3.68 -7.51 6.86
N GLY A 50 -2.37 -7.80 6.84
CA GLY A 50 -1.48 -7.76 8.02
C GLY A 50 -1.28 -6.39 8.68
N ILE A 51 -1.79 -5.30 8.09
CA ILE A 51 -1.68 -3.94 8.65
C ILE A 51 -3.03 -3.30 9.01
N VAL A 52 -4.15 -4.02 8.83
CA VAL A 52 -5.52 -3.48 9.03
C VAL A 52 -6.24 -4.11 10.23
N SER A 53 -5.49 -4.48 11.27
CA SER A 53 -6.02 -5.06 12.51
C SER A 53 -6.91 -4.09 13.30
N ASP A 54 -6.76 -2.79 13.06
CA ASP A 54 -7.51 -1.66 13.58
C ASP A 54 -8.91 -1.50 12.97
N ARG A 55 -9.18 -2.14 11.82
CA ARG A 55 -10.51 -2.11 11.17
C ARG A 55 -11.54 -2.90 11.96
N THR A 56 -12.65 -2.26 12.30
CA THR A 56 -13.63 -2.81 13.24
C THR A 56 -14.91 -3.32 12.58
N SER A 57 -15.11 -3.01 11.30
CA SER A 57 -16.30 -3.41 10.54
C SER A 57 -16.00 -3.53 9.03
N SER A 58 -16.95 -4.07 8.27
CA SER A 58 -16.89 -4.02 6.80
C SER A 58 -16.95 -2.59 6.25
N ALA A 59 -17.61 -1.66 6.95
CA ALA A 59 -17.70 -0.27 6.49
C ALA A 59 -16.32 0.43 6.46
N ASP A 60 -15.37 0.00 7.29
CA ASP A 60 -13.98 0.47 7.29
C ASP A 60 -13.25 0.15 5.96
N TYR A 61 -13.81 -0.71 5.09
CA TYR A 61 -13.31 -1.02 3.73
C TYR A 61 -14.08 -0.34 2.58
N ASP A 62 -15.23 0.30 2.86
CA ASP A 62 -16.12 0.76 1.78
C ASP A 62 -15.48 1.81 0.89
N ALA A 63 -14.68 2.73 1.45
CA ALA A 63 -13.98 3.77 0.70
C ALA A 63 -12.96 3.16 -0.28
N ASP A 64 -12.19 2.15 0.14
CA ASP A 64 -11.23 1.43 -0.71
C ASP A 64 -11.95 0.73 -1.87
N MET A 65 -13.01 -0.02 -1.55
CA MET A 65 -13.80 -0.75 -2.55
C MET A 65 -14.42 0.19 -3.57
N GLN A 66 -14.94 1.34 -3.14
CA GLN A 66 -15.54 2.34 -4.02
C GLN A 66 -14.49 3.04 -4.89
N ARG A 67 -13.35 3.46 -4.32
CA ARG A 67 -12.27 4.13 -5.06
C ARG A 67 -11.66 3.17 -6.09
N ALA A 68 -11.28 1.95 -5.69
CA ALA A 68 -10.73 0.93 -6.59
C ALA A 68 -11.67 0.61 -7.76
N LYS A 69 -12.96 0.40 -7.47
CA LYS A 69 -13.99 0.20 -8.49
C LYS A 69 -14.13 1.39 -9.45
N SER A 70 -14.03 2.62 -8.94
CA SER A 70 -14.15 3.84 -9.76
C SER A 70 -12.99 4.05 -10.75
N LEU A 71 -11.91 3.29 -10.59
CA LEU A 71 -10.72 3.27 -11.45
C LEU A 71 -10.74 2.11 -12.45
N GLY A 72 -11.61 1.11 -12.24
CA GLY A 72 -11.67 -0.11 -13.03
C GLY A 72 -10.84 -1.27 -12.48
N ILE A 73 -10.43 -1.25 -11.21
CA ILE A 73 -9.87 -2.45 -10.57
C ILE A 73 -11.03 -3.45 -10.39
N ASP A 74 -10.89 -4.66 -10.93
CA ASP A 74 -11.92 -5.71 -10.89
C ASP A 74 -11.96 -6.42 -9.52
N ALA A 75 -10.79 -6.58 -8.85
CA ALA A 75 -10.71 -7.23 -7.54
C ALA A 75 -9.50 -6.80 -6.69
N PHE A 76 -9.62 -6.90 -5.36
CA PHE A 76 -8.44 -6.93 -4.49
C PHE A 76 -7.92 -8.36 -4.26
N ALA A 77 -6.60 -8.53 -4.32
CA ALA A 77 -5.89 -9.72 -3.89
C ALA A 77 -5.52 -9.56 -2.41
N LEU A 78 -6.33 -10.14 -1.51
CA LEU A 78 -6.19 -10.00 -0.06
C LEU A 78 -5.01 -10.86 0.42
N ASN A 79 -3.86 -10.23 0.63
CA ASN A 79 -2.66 -10.86 1.17
C ASN A 79 -2.87 -11.22 2.64
N ILE A 80 -2.70 -12.51 2.98
CA ILE A 80 -2.83 -13.01 4.35
C ILE A 80 -1.61 -13.79 4.83
N GLY A 81 -1.24 -13.53 6.08
CA GLY A 81 -0.39 -14.40 6.90
C GLY A 81 -1.23 -15.35 7.77
N LEU A 82 -0.78 -15.55 9.00
CA LEU A 82 -1.40 -16.40 10.02
C LEU A 82 -1.91 -15.61 11.25
N ASP A 83 -2.05 -14.29 11.11
CA ASP A 83 -2.44 -13.40 12.20
C ASP A 83 -3.81 -13.75 12.80
N SER A 84 -3.95 -13.56 14.11
CA SER A 84 -5.17 -13.91 14.86
C SER A 84 -6.44 -13.20 14.40
N TYR A 85 -6.29 -12.02 13.78
CA TYR A 85 -7.38 -11.22 13.23
C TYR A 85 -7.66 -11.48 11.74
N THR A 86 -6.82 -12.27 11.04
CA THR A 86 -6.91 -12.54 9.58
C THR A 86 -8.33 -12.93 9.16
N ASP A 87 -8.94 -13.86 9.88
CA ASP A 87 -10.27 -14.38 9.53
C ASP A 87 -11.38 -13.33 9.71
N THR A 88 -11.27 -12.49 10.74
CA THR A 88 -12.20 -11.38 10.97
C THR A 88 -12.09 -10.35 9.85
N GLN A 89 -10.86 -9.98 9.47
CA GLN A 89 -10.61 -8.99 8.42
C GLN A 89 -10.98 -9.50 7.02
N LEU A 90 -10.73 -10.78 6.71
CA LEU A 90 -11.28 -11.42 5.51
C LEU A 90 -12.82 -11.36 5.51
N GLY A 91 -13.47 -11.67 6.63
CA GLY A 91 -14.92 -11.54 6.78
C GLY A 91 -15.42 -10.14 6.40
N TYR A 92 -14.81 -9.09 6.96
CA TYR A 92 -15.14 -7.70 6.69
C TYR A 92 -14.87 -7.28 5.24
N ALA A 93 -13.72 -7.64 4.68
CA ALA A 93 -13.35 -7.32 3.30
C ALA A 93 -14.28 -7.98 2.28
N TYR A 94 -14.63 -9.27 2.46
CA TYR A 94 -15.59 -9.97 1.59
C TYR A 94 -17.00 -9.38 1.69
N ASP A 95 -17.46 -9.01 2.89
CA ASP A 95 -18.80 -8.45 3.08
C ASP A 95 -18.90 -7.01 2.56
N SER A 96 -17.84 -6.19 2.67
CA SER A 96 -17.77 -4.87 2.04
C SER A 96 -17.71 -4.97 0.51
N ALA A 97 -16.91 -5.90 -0.02
CA ALA A 97 -16.80 -6.11 -1.46
C ALA A 97 -18.15 -6.50 -2.09
N ASP A 98 -18.99 -7.30 -1.41
CA ASP A 98 -20.34 -7.62 -1.89
C ASP A 98 -21.23 -6.36 -1.91
N GLN A 99 -21.26 -5.62 -0.79
CA GLN A 99 -22.07 -4.40 -0.63
C GLN A 99 -21.72 -3.31 -1.66
N ASN A 100 -20.45 -3.16 -2.00
CA ASN A 100 -19.97 -2.19 -2.99
C ASN A 100 -19.93 -2.76 -4.42
N GLY A 101 -20.23 -4.06 -4.60
CA GLY A 101 -20.18 -4.77 -5.87
C GLY A 101 -18.78 -4.82 -6.49
N MET A 102 -17.76 -4.97 -5.66
CA MET A 102 -16.39 -5.34 -6.01
C MET A 102 -16.24 -6.87 -5.99
N LYS A 103 -15.05 -7.36 -6.36
CA LYS A 103 -14.62 -8.73 -6.06
C LYS A 103 -13.36 -8.74 -5.20
N VAL A 104 -13.14 -9.86 -4.54
CA VAL A 104 -11.93 -10.13 -3.76
C VAL A 104 -11.53 -11.60 -3.92
N PHE A 105 -10.25 -11.89 -3.71
CA PHE A 105 -9.74 -13.25 -3.57
C PHE A 105 -8.59 -13.28 -2.58
N ILE A 106 -8.27 -14.45 -2.06
CA ILE A 106 -7.16 -14.64 -1.12
C ILE A 106 -5.85 -14.81 -1.88
N SER A 107 -4.81 -14.07 -1.45
CA SER A 107 -3.41 -14.29 -1.76
C SER A 107 -2.69 -14.77 -0.49
N PHE A 108 -2.15 -15.98 -0.50
CA PHE A 108 -1.45 -16.55 0.66
C PHE A 108 0.02 -16.10 0.71
N ASP A 109 0.51 -15.56 1.84
CA ASP A 109 1.92 -15.18 2.00
C ASP A 109 2.76 -16.35 2.56
N PHE A 110 3.61 -16.94 1.73
CA PHE A 110 4.50 -18.03 2.13
C PHE A 110 5.77 -17.61 2.89
N ASN A 111 5.87 -16.34 3.33
CA ASN A 111 6.69 -15.99 4.49
C ASN A 111 6.09 -16.54 5.80
N TRP A 112 4.76 -16.73 5.85
CA TRP A 112 4.02 -17.23 7.00
C TRP A 112 3.51 -18.67 6.82
N TYR A 113 3.05 -19.01 5.62
CA TYR A 113 2.65 -20.38 5.27
C TYR A 113 3.86 -21.22 4.83
N HIS A 114 3.85 -22.51 5.12
CA HIS A 114 4.90 -23.45 4.73
C HIS A 114 4.45 -24.39 3.61
N ALA A 115 5.05 -24.25 2.43
CA ALA A 115 4.71 -25.03 1.23
C ALA A 115 4.76 -26.57 1.46
N GLY A 116 5.70 -27.03 2.30
CA GLY A 116 5.88 -28.45 2.60
C GLY A 116 4.87 -29.08 3.57
N SER A 117 4.06 -28.29 4.29
CA SER A 117 3.11 -28.79 5.30
C SER A 117 1.68 -28.26 5.15
N ASP A 118 1.50 -27.05 4.63
CA ASP A 118 0.26 -26.29 4.84
C ASP A 118 -0.71 -26.35 3.67
N ALA A 119 -0.44 -27.18 2.66
CA ALA A 119 -1.30 -27.38 1.49
C ALA A 119 -2.76 -27.63 1.86
N ALA A 120 -3.03 -28.45 2.88
CA ALA A 120 -4.39 -28.70 3.35
C ALA A 120 -5.03 -27.47 4.00
N ALA A 121 -4.27 -26.68 4.77
CA ALA A 121 -4.75 -25.47 5.43
C ALA A 121 -5.10 -24.38 4.40
N VAL A 122 -4.23 -24.16 3.40
CA VAL A 122 -4.48 -23.27 2.25
C VAL A 122 -5.79 -23.68 1.55
N GLY A 123 -5.96 -24.98 1.26
CA GLY A 123 -7.17 -25.50 0.63
C GLY A 123 -8.43 -25.24 1.45
N HIS A 124 -8.40 -25.52 2.76
CA HIS A 124 -9.52 -25.27 3.66
C HIS A 124 -9.87 -23.79 3.79
N MET A 125 -8.88 -22.89 3.78
CA MET A 125 -9.11 -21.45 3.80
C MET A 125 -9.80 -20.97 2.50
N ILE A 126 -9.37 -21.46 1.33
CA ILE A 126 -10.07 -21.21 0.06
C ILE A 126 -11.52 -21.70 0.12
N ALA A 127 -11.76 -22.93 0.62
CA ALA A 127 -13.10 -23.49 0.74
C ALA A 127 -14.06 -22.64 1.60
N LYS A 128 -13.54 -22.03 2.67
CA LYS A 128 -14.30 -21.20 3.60
C LYS A 128 -14.89 -19.96 2.92
N TYR A 129 -14.13 -19.31 2.04
CA TYR A 129 -14.53 -18.09 1.35
C TYR A 129 -15.09 -18.32 -0.06
N ALA A 130 -14.87 -19.50 -0.65
CA ALA A 130 -15.31 -19.89 -1.99
C ALA A 130 -16.80 -19.64 -2.33
N SER A 131 -17.68 -19.64 -1.32
CA SER A 131 -19.13 -19.45 -1.51
C SER A 131 -19.62 -18.02 -1.22
N LYS A 132 -18.75 -17.11 -0.77
CA LYS A 132 -19.11 -15.69 -0.55
C LYS A 132 -19.43 -15.01 -1.88
N PRO A 133 -20.49 -14.18 -1.99
CA PRO A 133 -20.87 -13.54 -3.25
C PRO A 133 -19.77 -12.67 -3.88
N ALA A 134 -18.90 -12.07 -3.06
CA ALA A 134 -17.78 -11.25 -3.50
C ALA A 134 -16.54 -12.03 -3.97
N GLN A 135 -16.50 -13.36 -3.81
CA GLN A 135 -15.41 -14.18 -4.30
C GLN A 135 -15.22 -13.99 -5.81
N LEU A 136 -13.99 -13.68 -6.23
CA LEU A 136 -13.65 -13.62 -7.64
C LEU A 136 -13.77 -15.03 -8.25
N MET A 137 -14.53 -15.12 -9.34
CA MET A 137 -14.70 -16.32 -10.14
C MET A 137 -14.16 -16.08 -11.54
N VAL A 138 -13.31 -16.98 -12.03
CA VAL A 138 -12.68 -16.95 -13.37
C VAL A 138 -12.90 -18.31 -14.01
N ASP A 139 -13.40 -18.38 -15.23
CA ASP A 139 -13.70 -19.65 -15.93
C ASP A 139 -14.56 -20.62 -15.09
N GLU A 140 -15.56 -20.08 -14.38
CA GLU A 140 -16.44 -20.80 -13.43
C GLU A 140 -15.70 -21.46 -12.23
N LYS A 141 -14.47 -21.00 -11.95
CA LYS A 141 -13.62 -21.47 -10.85
C LYS A 141 -13.38 -20.37 -9.81
N VAL A 142 -13.22 -20.77 -8.55
CA VAL A 142 -12.77 -19.92 -7.43
C VAL A 142 -11.34 -19.45 -7.68
N PHE A 143 -11.10 -18.16 -7.84
CA PHE A 143 -9.75 -17.62 -8.02
C PHE A 143 -9.02 -17.49 -6.68
N ALA A 144 -7.74 -17.87 -6.64
CA ALA A 144 -6.83 -17.61 -5.52
C ALA A 144 -5.36 -17.57 -6.00
N SER A 145 -4.51 -16.87 -5.27
CA SER A 145 -3.08 -16.71 -5.57
C SER A 145 -2.21 -16.88 -4.32
N SER A 146 -0.91 -16.62 -4.46
CA SER A 146 0.03 -16.53 -3.34
C SER A 146 1.16 -15.56 -3.65
N PHE A 147 1.77 -15.01 -2.62
CA PHE A 147 3.16 -14.52 -2.66
C PHE A 147 4.09 -15.70 -2.33
N ALA A 148 5.07 -15.98 -3.19
CA ALA A 148 5.88 -17.20 -3.16
C ALA A 148 5.04 -18.50 -3.06
N GLY A 149 5.61 -19.55 -2.45
CA GLY A 149 4.96 -20.84 -2.19
C GLY A 149 5.42 -22.01 -3.07
N ASP A 150 6.53 -21.85 -3.79
CA ASP A 150 7.15 -22.92 -4.59
C ASP A 150 7.26 -24.25 -3.84
N GLY A 151 6.91 -25.35 -4.52
CA GLY A 151 6.89 -26.69 -3.94
C GLY A 151 5.62 -27.06 -3.16
N LEU A 152 4.61 -26.18 -3.06
CA LEU A 152 3.30 -26.51 -2.45
C LEU A 152 2.68 -27.73 -3.13
N ASP A 153 2.15 -28.67 -2.33
CA ASP A 153 1.33 -29.76 -2.88
C ASP A 153 -0.05 -29.24 -3.34
N VAL A 154 -0.08 -28.76 -4.58
CA VAL A 154 -1.29 -28.29 -5.26
C VAL A 154 -2.37 -29.37 -5.35
N THR A 155 -2.02 -30.67 -5.33
CA THR A 155 -3.00 -31.76 -5.37
C THR A 155 -3.71 -31.88 -4.02
N THR A 156 -2.95 -31.93 -2.93
CA THR A 156 -3.49 -31.90 -1.56
C THR A 156 -4.32 -30.63 -1.35
N MET A 157 -3.80 -29.46 -1.73
CA MET A 157 -4.50 -28.18 -1.61
C MET A 157 -5.85 -28.16 -2.35
N ARG A 158 -5.89 -28.56 -3.63
CA ARG A 158 -7.14 -28.66 -4.39
C ARG A 158 -8.13 -29.65 -3.77
N SER A 159 -7.64 -30.80 -3.28
CA SER A 159 -8.50 -31.82 -2.66
C SER A 159 -9.09 -31.36 -1.32
N SER A 160 -8.31 -30.67 -0.50
CA SER A 160 -8.73 -30.07 0.77
C SER A 160 -9.68 -28.89 0.59
N ALA A 161 -9.59 -28.18 -0.53
CA ALA A 161 -10.54 -27.13 -0.88
C ALA A 161 -11.90 -27.66 -1.34
N GLY A 162 -11.94 -28.85 -1.96
CA GLY A 162 -13.18 -29.49 -2.39
C GLY A 162 -14.00 -28.72 -3.44
N THR A 163 -13.43 -27.68 -4.06
CA THR A 163 -14.08 -26.79 -5.02
C THR A 163 -13.25 -26.65 -6.30
N ASN A 164 -13.91 -26.30 -7.41
CA ASN A 164 -13.23 -26.03 -8.68
C ASN A 164 -12.55 -24.66 -8.59
N MET A 165 -11.21 -24.63 -8.70
CA MET A 165 -10.42 -23.42 -8.46
C MET A 165 -9.46 -23.09 -9.60
N PHE A 166 -9.18 -21.79 -9.72
CA PHE A 166 -8.19 -21.19 -10.61
C PHE A 166 -7.02 -20.74 -9.73
N TRP A 167 -5.94 -21.52 -9.73
CA TRP A 167 -4.77 -21.27 -8.88
C TRP A 167 -3.72 -20.49 -9.66
N ALA A 168 -3.41 -19.28 -9.20
CA ALA A 168 -2.50 -18.33 -9.86
C ALA A 168 -1.37 -17.85 -8.92
N PRO A 169 -0.51 -18.74 -8.40
CA PRO A 169 0.49 -18.40 -7.39
C PRO A 169 1.68 -17.63 -7.97
N ASN A 170 2.43 -16.95 -7.11
CA ASN A 170 3.78 -16.48 -7.40
C ASN A 170 4.81 -17.62 -7.22
N PHE A 171 4.70 -18.66 -8.05
CA PHE A 171 5.75 -19.68 -8.19
C PHE A 171 6.78 -19.23 -9.24
N HIS A 172 8.04 -19.56 -8.98
CA HIS A 172 9.18 -19.06 -9.73
C HIS A 172 9.61 -20.07 -10.83
N PRO A 173 9.79 -19.63 -12.10
CA PRO A 173 10.17 -20.52 -13.21
C PRO A 173 11.44 -21.35 -13.01
N ASP A 174 12.38 -20.88 -12.19
CA ASP A 174 13.65 -21.55 -11.87
C ASP A 174 13.55 -22.53 -10.69
N GLN A 175 12.50 -22.43 -9.87
CA GLN A 175 12.25 -23.31 -8.72
C GLN A 175 11.17 -24.37 -9.03
N THR A 176 10.12 -24.00 -9.78
CA THR A 176 9.04 -24.89 -10.19
C THR A 176 9.17 -25.27 -11.68
N ALA A 177 9.95 -26.31 -11.98
CA ALA A 177 10.28 -26.67 -13.38
C ALA A 177 9.08 -27.08 -14.27
N ASP A 178 7.98 -27.56 -13.70
CA ASP A 178 6.75 -27.92 -14.44
C ASP A 178 5.53 -27.14 -13.89
N PRO A 179 4.97 -26.19 -14.66
CA PRO A 179 3.76 -25.45 -14.27
C PRO A 179 2.48 -26.25 -14.51
N SER A 180 2.50 -27.56 -14.81
CA SER A 180 1.30 -28.34 -15.15
C SER A 180 0.19 -28.25 -14.11
N ALA A 181 0.51 -28.15 -12.81
CA ALA A 181 -0.44 -28.14 -11.69
C ALA A 181 -1.18 -26.80 -11.46
N ILE A 182 -0.64 -25.67 -11.91
CA ILE A 182 -1.21 -24.32 -11.68
C ILE A 182 -2.07 -23.88 -12.87
N ASP A 183 -3.04 -22.97 -12.70
CA ASP A 183 -3.86 -22.47 -13.81
C ASP A 183 -3.22 -21.27 -14.51
N ALA A 184 -2.52 -20.43 -13.74
CA ALA A 184 -1.73 -19.27 -14.17
C ALA A 184 -0.54 -19.09 -13.20
N ALA A 185 0.27 -18.05 -13.39
CA ALA A 185 1.18 -17.60 -12.33
C ALA A 185 1.28 -16.06 -12.26
N LEU A 186 1.49 -15.57 -11.04
CA LEU A 186 1.82 -14.19 -10.72
C LEU A 186 3.34 -14.01 -10.76
N ASN A 187 3.83 -13.06 -11.54
CA ASN A 187 5.19 -12.57 -11.37
C ASN A 187 5.15 -11.41 -10.37
N TRP A 188 5.91 -11.50 -9.28
CA TRP A 188 6.06 -10.40 -8.31
C TRP A 188 7.06 -9.32 -8.74
N MET A 189 7.91 -9.61 -9.74
CA MET A 189 9.03 -8.74 -10.13
C MET A 189 8.53 -7.50 -10.89
N ALA A 190 8.03 -6.52 -10.13
CA ALA A 190 7.50 -5.25 -10.63
C ALA A 190 8.58 -4.19 -10.88
N TRP A 191 9.82 -4.42 -10.41
CA TRP A 191 10.95 -3.50 -10.53
C TRP A 191 12.25 -4.20 -10.98
N ASP A 192 13.11 -3.45 -11.66
CA ASP A 192 14.46 -3.89 -12.02
C ASP A 192 15.28 -4.17 -10.74
N ASN A 193 15.98 -5.31 -10.72
CA ASN A 193 16.74 -5.77 -9.55
C ASN A 193 17.99 -6.58 -9.99
N ASN A 194 18.82 -7.04 -9.05
CA ASN A 194 20.02 -7.81 -9.33
C ASN A 194 19.82 -9.35 -9.35
N GLY A 195 18.58 -9.80 -9.47
CA GLY A 195 18.13 -11.18 -9.24
C GLY A 195 17.76 -11.45 -7.79
N ASN A 196 18.56 -11.00 -6.82
CA ASN A 196 18.44 -11.40 -5.41
C ASN A 196 17.51 -10.47 -4.59
N ASN A 197 16.46 -9.97 -5.21
CA ASN A 197 15.51 -9.00 -4.63
C ASN A 197 16.21 -7.77 -3.99
N LYS A 198 17.22 -7.21 -4.67
CA LYS A 198 17.95 -5.96 -4.32
C LYS A 198 18.22 -5.15 -5.57
N ALA A 199 18.48 -3.85 -5.43
CA ALA A 199 18.70 -2.94 -6.55
C ALA A 199 19.74 -3.47 -7.57
N PRO A 200 19.61 -3.13 -8.86
CA PRO A 200 20.57 -3.53 -9.89
C PRO A 200 22.00 -3.15 -9.53
N THR A 201 22.95 -4.01 -9.90
CA THR A 201 24.39 -3.78 -9.71
C THR A 201 25.11 -3.81 -11.05
N ALA A 202 26.33 -3.28 -11.10
CA ALA A 202 27.14 -3.29 -12.32
C ALA A 202 27.38 -4.70 -12.92
N GLY A 203 27.24 -5.77 -12.13
CA GLY A 203 27.39 -7.17 -12.57
C GLY A 203 26.08 -7.93 -12.77
N ALA A 204 24.93 -7.40 -12.34
CA ALA A 204 23.64 -8.08 -12.41
C ALA A 204 22.48 -7.08 -12.47
N ASN A 205 21.73 -7.12 -13.57
CA ASN A 205 20.46 -6.43 -13.76
C ASN A 205 19.45 -7.40 -14.41
N VAL A 206 18.29 -7.52 -13.80
CA VAL A 206 17.15 -8.35 -14.19
C VAL A 206 15.96 -7.41 -14.28
N THR A 207 15.48 -7.16 -15.50
CA THR A 207 14.42 -6.18 -15.75
C THR A 207 13.03 -6.80 -15.63
N VAL A 208 12.01 -5.94 -15.48
CA VAL A 208 10.60 -6.38 -15.45
C VAL A 208 10.24 -7.19 -16.71
N GLU A 209 10.70 -6.78 -17.90
CA GLU A 209 10.41 -7.44 -19.17
C GLU A 209 11.15 -8.79 -19.32
N TYR A 210 12.31 -8.94 -18.68
CA TYR A 210 12.95 -10.25 -18.54
C TYR A 210 12.06 -11.18 -17.69
N GLY A 211 11.45 -10.66 -16.63
CA GLY A 211 10.43 -11.36 -15.84
C GLY A 211 9.24 -11.82 -16.66
N ASP A 212 8.61 -10.88 -17.39
CA ASP A 212 7.49 -11.18 -18.30
C ASP A 212 7.86 -12.29 -19.28
N THR A 213 9.05 -12.20 -19.87
CA THR A 213 9.56 -13.18 -20.85
C THR A 213 9.80 -14.54 -20.21
N SER A 214 10.38 -14.58 -19.01
CA SER A 214 10.65 -15.81 -18.25
C SER A 214 9.35 -16.54 -17.91
N TYR A 215 8.38 -15.83 -17.31
CA TYR A 215 7.08 -16.40 -16.93
C TYR A 215 6.27 -16.84 -18.14
N GLN A 216 6.19 -16.04 -19.22
CA GLN A 216 5.45 -16.43 -20.43
C GLN A 216 6.05 -17.66 -21.12
N ASN A 217 7.38 -17.76 -21.22
CA ASN A 217 8.04 -18.94 -21.80
C ASN A 217 7.79 -20.21 -20.96
N TRP A 218 7.79 -20.07 -19.64
CA TRP A 218 7.52 -21.17 -18.70
C TRP A 218 6.05 -21.63 -18.74
N LEU A 219 5.11 -20.69 -18.66
CA LEU A 219 3.66 -20.94 -18.69
C LEU A 219 3.16 -21.45 -20.07
N GLY A 220 3.87 -21.12 -21.15
CA GLY A 220 3.52 -21.51 -22.51
C GLY A 220 2.20 -20.88 -22.98
N THR A 221 1.11 -21.64 -22.90
CA THR A 221 -0.25 -21.15 -23.24
C THR A 221 -1.11 -20.83 -22.02
N LYS A 222 -0.59 -21.00 -20.79
CA LYS A 222 -1.33 -20.67 -19.57
C LYS A 222 -1.32 -19.14 -19.35
N PRO A 223 -2.40 -18.56 -18.78
CA PRO A 223 -2.43 -17.14 -18.48
C PRO A 223 -1.30 -16.68 -17.58
N TYR A 224 -0.83 -15.46 -17.85
CA TYR A 224 0.15 -14.74 -17.07
C TYR A 224 -0.55 -13.61 -16.29
N VAL A 225 -0.22 -13.42 -15.01
CA VAL A 225 -0.60 -12.23 -14.23
C VAL A 225 0.62 -11.30 -14.18
N ALA A 226 0.55 -10.20 -14.92
CA ALA A 226 1.66 -9.26 -15.05
C ALA A 226 1.72 -8.27 -13.86
N PRO A 227 2.88 -8.06 -13.23
CA PRO A 227 3.04 -7.09 -12.16
C PRO A 227 3.03 -5.68 -12.70
N VAL A 228 2.46 -4.74 -11.95
CA VAL A 228 2.50 -3.31 -12.23
C VAL A 228 2.76 -2.57 -10.92
N SER A 229 3.85 -1.81 -10.82
CA SER A 229 4.14 -0.95 -9.67
C SER A 229 4.88 0.32 -10.09
N ALA A 230 4.83 1.36 -9.25
CA ALA A 230 5.39 2.67 -9.50
C ALA A 230 6.75 2.89 -8.84
N TRP A 231 6.91 2.46 -7.60
CA TRP A 231 8.02 2.80 -6.71
C TRP A 231 8.28 1.66 -5.73
N PHE A 232 9.41 1.67 -5.02
CA PHE A 232 9.66 0.78 -3.88
C PHE A 232 10.70 1.41 -2.98
N PHE A 233 10.40 1.52 -1.69
CA PHE A 233 11.36 1.97 -0.67
C PHE A 233 10.93 1.51 0.72
N THR A 234 11.88 1.00 1.51
CA THR A 234 11.67 0.57 2.90
C THR A 234 12.85 1.00 3.76
N HIS A 235 12.59 1.36 5.02
CA HIS A 235 13.58 1.94 5.93
C HIS A 235 13.29 1.65 7.42
N PHE A 236 12.92 0.41 7.71
CA PHE A 236 12.71 -0.09 9.06
C PHE A 236 14.05 -0.35 9.76
N GLY A 237 14.30 0.34 10.88
CA GLY A 237 15.48 0.19 11.73
C GLY A 237 15.30 -0.83 12.86
N PRO A 238 16.05 -0.70 13.97
CA PRO A 238 15.98 -1.58 15.13
C PRO A 238 14.71 -1.41 15.99
N GLU A 239 13.85 -0.44 15.67
CA GLU A 239 12.57 -0.20 16.35
C GLU A 239 11.49 -1.26 16.03
N VAL A 240 11.71 -2.08 15.00
CA VAL A 240 10.86 -3.25 14.68
C VAL A 240 11.69 -4.53 14.61
N SER A 241 11.04 -5.68 14.80
CA SER A 241 11.69 -7.00 14.73
C SER A 241 12.02 -7.47 13.30
N TYR A 242 11.52 -6.77 12.28
CA TYR A 242 11.61 -7.10 10.86
C TYR A 242 12.34 -6.01 10.05
N SER A 243 13.48 -5.55 10.53
CA SER A 243 14.26 -4.45 9.94
C SER A 243 14.60 -4.70 8.45
N LYS A 244 14.53 -3.62 7.65
CA LYS A 244 14.53 -3.64 6.18
C LYS A 244 14.99 -2.28 5.63
N ASN A 245 16.03 -2.22 4.81
CA ASN A 245 16.58 -0.93 4.32
C ASN A 245 17.11 -0.95 2.88
N TRP A 246 16.23 -0.78 1.88
CA TRP A 246 16.61 -0.69 0.46
C TRP A 246 15.56 0.06 -0.40
N VAL A 247 15.94 0.32 -1.65
CA VAL A 247 15.13 1.00 -2.68
C VAL A 247 15.30 0.29 -4.03
N PHE A 248 14.27 0.25 -4.88
CA PHE A 248 14.41 -0.16 -6.29
C PHE A 248 14.29 1.07 -7.22
N PRO A 249 14.90 1.04 -8.41
CA PRO A 249 14.76 2.11 -9.41
C PRO A 249 13.30 2.24 -9.91
N GLY A 250 12.59 3.27 -9.43
CA GLY A 250 11.22 3.59 -9.83
C GLY A 250 11.07 4.64 -10.94
N ASP A 251 11.98 5.62 -11.02
CA ASP A 251 12.05 6.73 -12.00
C ASP A 251 10.79 6.96 -12.88
N LEU A 252 10.77 6.46 -14.12
CA LEU A 252 9.63 6.52 -15.07
C LEU A 252 8.96 5.14 -15.27
N LEU A 253 9.14 4.22 -14.34
CA LEU A 253 8.68 2.83 -14.43
C LEU A 253 7.16 2.76 -14.58
N TRP A 254 6.38 3.47 -13.75
CA TRP A 254 4.91 3.50 -13.83
C TRP A 254 4.41 3.84 -15.25
N TYR A 255 4.97 4.89 -15.86
CA TYR A 255 4.63 5.32 -17.21
C TYR A 255 4.97 4.26 -18.27
N ARG A 256 6.21 3.75 -18.25
CA ARG A 256 6.65 2.74 -19.22
C ARG A 256 5.81 1.49 -19.08
N ARG A 257 5.68 0.97 -17.85
CA ARG A 257 4.99 -0.27 -17.54
C ARG A 257 3.54 -0.27 -17.99
N TRP A 258 2.80 0.82 -17.81
CA TRP A 258 1.43 0.93 -18.31
C TRP A 258 1.34 0.86 -19.85
N ASN A 259 2.32 1.41 -20.57
CA ASN A 259 2.41 1.25 -22.04
C ASN A 259 2.81 -0.18 -22.43
N ASP A 260 3.72 -0.82 -21.68
CA ASP A 260 4.10 -2.22 -21.90
C ASP A 260 2.92 -3.18 -21.68
N ILE A 261 2.08 -2.93 -20.68
CA ILE A 261 0.82 -3.66 -20.45
C ILE A 261 -0.14 -3.52 -21.65
N LEU A 262 -0.33 -2.30 -22.18
CA LEU A 262 -1.18 -2.10 -23.36
C LEU A 262 -0.60 -2.74 -24.64
N SER A 263 0.72 -2.92 -24.72
CA SER A 263 1.39 -3.64 -25.81
C SER A 263 1.29 -5.16 -25.67
N MET A 264 1.61 -5.68 -24.47
CA MET A 264 1.66 -7.10 -24.14
C MET A 264 0.27 -7.74 -24.05
N GLN A 265 -0.75 -6.97 -23.64
CA GLN A 265 -2.13 -7.43 -23.51
C GLN A 265 -2.28 -8.75 -22.71
N PRO A 266 -1.70 -8.86 -21.49
CA PRO A 266 -1.83 -10.07 -20.68
C PRO A 266 -3.30 -10.33 -20.32
N ARG A 267 -3.66 -11.57 -19.95
CA ARG A 267 -5.04 -11.90 -19.53
C ARG A 267 -5.38 -11.24 -18.18
N PHE A 268 -4.39 -11.12 -17.30
CA PHE A 268 -4.51 -10.51 -15.99
C PHE A 268 -3.33 -9.60 -15.71
N LEU A 269 -3.52 -8.60 -14.87
CA LEU A 269 -2.44 -7.86 -14.24
C LEU A 269 -2.75 -7.64 -12.76
N GLU A 270 -1.72 -7.47 -11.95
CA GLU A 270 -1.85 -7.15 -10.53
C GLU A 270 -1.04 -5.91 -10.20
N ILE A 271 -1.71 -4.89 -9.66
CA ILE A 271 -1.07 -3.67 -9.18
C ILE A 271 -0.56 -3.93 -7.76
N ILE A 272 0.75 -3.78 -7.59
CA ILE A 272 1.49 -4.04 -6.35
C ILE A 272 1.89 -2.67 -5.78
N THR A 273 1.18 -2.10 -4.81
CA THR A 273 0.02 -2.60 -4.03
C THR A 273 -1.00 -1.48 -3.78
N TRP A 274 -2.12 -1.79 -3.12
CA TRP A 274 -3.08 -0.79 -2.65
C TRP A 274 -2.55 -0.03 -1.43
N ASN A 275 -2.12 -0.73 -0.39
CA ASN A 275 -1.87 -0.17 0.95
C ASN A 275 -0.55 -0.62 1.60
N ASP A 276 0.46 -1.06 0.84
CA ASP A 276 1.77 -1.36 1.46
C ASP A 276 2.59 -0.08 1.60
N TYR A 277 2.35 0.62 2.72
CA TYR A 277 3.05 1.86 3.08
C TYR A 277 4.48 1.60 3.57
N GLY A 278 4.73 0.45 4.20
CA GLY A 278 6.06 0.02 4.66
C GLY A 278 7.07 -0.10 3.53
N GLU A 279 6.68 -0.66 2.39
CA GLU A 279 7.53 -0.80 1.21
C GLU A 279 7.32 0.30 0.14
N SER A 280 6.58 1.37 0.50
CA SER A 280 6.36 2.59 -0.28
C SER A 280 5.83 2.38 -1.70
N HIS A 281 5.06 1.32 -1.93
CA HIS A 281 4.51 0.98 -3.24
C HIS A 281 2.98 0.91 -3.30
N TYR A 282 2.32 1.40 -2.26
CA TYR A 282 0.92 1.75 -2.26
C TYR A 282 0.56 2.69 -3.42
N ILE A 283 -0.64 2.51 -3.98
CA ILE A 283 -1.33 3.48 -4.84
C ILE A 283 -2.66 3.95 -4.25
N GLY A 284 -3.13 3.31 -3.17
CA GLY A 284 -4.29 3.73 -2.41
C GLY A 284 -3.99 4.97 -1.55
N PRO A 285 -5.04 5.63 -1.04
CA PRO A 285 -4.90 6.86 -0.26
C PRO A 285 -4.25 6.61 1.10
N LEU A 286 -3.49 7.57 1.62
CA LEU A 286 -2.98 7.63 2.99
C LEU A 286 -4.10 7.64 4.04
N SER A 287 -5.25 8.19 3.68
CA SER A 287 -6.48 8.15 4.47
C SER A 287 -7.19 6.78 4.48
N SER A 288 -6.67 5.77 3.77
CA SER A 288 -7.14 4.39 3.95
C SER A 288 -6.73 3.87 5.33
N LYS A 289 -7.71 3.48 6.15
CA LYS A 289 -7.49 3.13 7.55
C LYS A 289 -6.53 1.93 7.72
N HIS A 290 -5.47 2.11 8.51
CA HIS A 290 -4.47 1.09 8.83
C HIS A 290 -3.73 1.42 10.13
N TYR A 291 -3.12 0.41 10.75
CA TYR A 291 -2.17 0.59 11.85
C TYR A 291 -0.76 0.92 11.32
N ASP A 292 -0.07 1.83 12.01
CA ASP A 292 1.31 2.21 11.72
C ASP A 292 2.33 1.13 12.16
N ASP A 293 2.71 0.27 11.22
CA ASP A 293 3.79 -0.72 11.34
C ASP A 293 5.20 -0.10 11.54
N GLY A 294 5.31 1.23 11.54
CA GLY A 294 6.55 2.00 11.68
C GLY A 294 6.91 2.82 10.44
N ASN A 295 6.15 2.70 9.35
CA ASN A 295 6.37 3.36 8.07
C ASN A 295 6.12 4.88 8.07
N SER A 296 5.30 5.39 9.00
CA SER A 296 4.78 6.76 8.96
C SER A 296 5.86 7.85 8.91
N LYS A 297 7.08 7.56 9.38
CA LYS A 297 8.27 8.42 9.27
C LYS A 297 8.61 8.81 7.82
N TRP A 298 8.36 7.92 6.86
CA TRP A 298 8.60 8.17 5.44
C TRP A 298 7.33 8.28 4.60
N THR A 299 6.20 7.77 5.10
CA THR A 299 4.88 7.85 4.45
C THR A 299 4.13 9.15 4.75
N ASN A 300 4.32 9.76 5.92
CA ASN A 300 3.62 11.01 6.24
C ASN A 300 3.93 12.09 5.20
N ASP A 301 2.88 12.78 4.75
CA ASP A 301 2.94 13.78 3.69
C ASP A 301 3.48 13.26 2.33
N MET A 302 3.21 11.99 1.97
CA MET A 302 3.57 11.37 0.68
C MET A 302 2.36 10.74 -0.05
N PRO A 303 1.34 11.51 -0.44
CA PRO A 303 0.21 10.96 -1.19
C PRO A 303 0.66 10.38 -2.54
N HIS A 304 0.07 9.25 -2.94
CA HIS A 304 0.35 8.55 -4.20
C HIS A 304 -0.83 8.64 -5.22
N ASP A 305 -1.91 9.37 -4.91
CA ASP A 305 -3.09 9.53 -5.77
C ASP A 305 -2.80 9.97 -7.21
N GLY A 306 -1.73 10.73 -7.46
CA GLY A 306 -1.37 11.11 -8.82
C GLY A 306 -1.06 9.90 -9.72
N TRP A 307 -0.48 8.83 -9.16
CA TRP A 307 -0.27 7.57 -9.89
C TRP A 307 -1.58 6.78 -10.06
N LEU A 308 -2.46 6.84 -9.07
CA LEU A 308 -3.79 6.24 -9.07
C LEU A 308 -4.68 6.83 -10.19
N ASP A 309 -4.77 8.16 -10.22
CA ASP A 309 -5.52 8.89 -11.25
C ASP A 309 -4.85 8.74 -12.64
N MET A 310 -3.52 8.66 -12.71
CA MET A 310 -2.80 8.35 -13.95
C MET A 310 -3.16 6.98 -14.52
N ALA A 311 -3.33 5.96 -13.68
CA ALA A 311 -3.64 4.60 -14.11
C ALA A 311 -5.05 4.46 -14.69
N LYS A 312 -6.01 5.28 -14.25
CA LYS A 312 -7.43 5.21 -14.65
C LYS A 312 -7.68 5.09 -16.17
N PRO A 313 -7.15 5.97 -17.04
CA PRO A 313 -7.33 5.82 -18.48
C PRO A 313 -6.59 4.60 -19.07
N TYR A 314 -5.47 4.17 -18.48
CA TYR A 314 -4.77 2.95 -18.92
C TYR A 314 -5.54 1.68 -18.55
N ILE A 315 -6.15 1.62 -17.36
CA ILE A 315 -7.04 0.51 -16.96
C ILE A 315 -8.23 0.40 -17.93
N ALA A 316 -8.87 1.52 -18.25
CA ALA A 316 -9.95 1.55 -19.25
C ALA A 316 -9.48 1.08 -20.64
N ALA A 317 -8.32 1.55 -21.10
CA ALA A 317 -7.71 1.12 -22.35
C ALA A 317 -7.39 -0.39 -22.35
N TYR A 318 -6.89 -0.92 -21.24
CA TYR A 318 -6.58 -2.34 -21.07
C TYR A 318 -7.84 -3.20 -21.11
N HIS A 319 -8.90 -2.83 -20.38
CA HIS A 319 -10.20 -3.52 -20.39
C HIS A 319 -10.82 -3.62 -21.80
N ASP A 320 -10.74 -2.55 -22.59
CA ASP A 320 -11.24 -2.52 -23.97
C ASP A 320 -10.26 -3.14 -24.99
N GLY A 321 -9.10 -3.64 -24.54
CA GLY A 321 -8.09 -4.29 -25.38
C GLY A 321 -7.35 -3.35 -26.33
N ALA A 322 -7.28 -2.06 -26.00
CA ALA A 322 -6.59 -1.05 -26.79
C ALA A 322 -5.08 -1.08 -26.57
N SER A 323 -4.31 -0.83 -27.63
CA SER A 323 -2.84 -0.74 -27.60
C SER A 323 -2.30 0.68 -27.37
N SER A 324 -3.16 1.63 -27.03
CA SER A 324 -2.82 3.00 -26.64
C SER A 324 -3.89 3.56 -25.71
N VAL A 325 -3.45 4.44 -24.80
CA VAL A 325 -4.29 5.16 -23.84
C VAL A 325 -4.97 6.40 -24.44
N ASP A 326 -4.53 6.87 -25.61
CA ASP A 326 -4.85 8.23 -26.11
C ASP A 326 -6.35 8.53 -26.22
N SER A 327 -7.17 7.55 -26.63
CA SER A 327 -8.63 7.73 -26.74
C SER A 327 -9.39 7.71 -25.41
N TYR A 328 -8.71 7.37 -24.31
CA TYR A 328 -9.26 7.29 -22.95
C TYR A 328 -8.88 8.52 -22.10
N ILE A 329 -8.00 9.38 -22.61
CA ILE A 329 -7.64 10.66 -21.99
C ILE A 329 -8.69 11.70 -22.39
N THR A 330 -9.70 11.88 -21.53
CA THR A 330 -10.82 12.82 -21.76
C THR A 330 -10.61 14.20 -21.14
N THR A 331 -9.61 14.34 -20.27
CA THR A 331 -9.33 15.55 -19.49
C THR A 331 -7.83 15.80 -19.49
N ASP A 332 -7.40 17.07 -19.54
CA ASP A 332 -5.98 17.40 -19.40
C ASP A 332 -5.53 17.22 -17.95
N GLN A 333 -4.45 16.48 -17.73
CA GLN A 333 -3.79 16.32 -16.43
C GLN A 333 -2.26 16.42 -16.56
N VAL A 334 -1.61 16.86 -15.48
CA VAL A 334 -0.14 16.81 -15.32
C VAL A 334 0.16 16.12 -13.99
N VAL A 335 0.65 14.89 -14.04
CA VAL A 335 1.07 14.10 -12.88
C VAL A 335 2.58 14.26 -12.72
N TYR A 336 3.06 14.41 -11.50
CA TYR A 336 4.48 14.62 -11.23
C TYR A 336 4.92 13.95 -9.92
N TRP A 337 6.19 13.56 -9.85
CA TRP A 337 6.75 12.97 -8.63
C TRP A 337 8.26 13.17 -8.51
N TYR A 338 8.75 13.10 -7.27
CA TYR A 338 10.16 13.25 -6.89
C TYR A 338 10.37 12.81 -5.44
N ARG A 339 11.63 12.57 -5.05
CA ARG A 339 12.02 12.31 -3.66
C ARG A 339 12.12 13.63 -2.88
N PRO A 340 11.83 13.64 -1.56
CA PRO A 340 11.80 14.87 -0.75
C PRO A 340 13.17 15.54 -0.58
N THR A 341 14.26 14.82 -0.83
CA THR A 341 15.63 15.30 -0.63
C THR A 341 16.53 14.81 -1.77
N LEU A 342 17.62 15.51 -2.04
CA LEU A 342 18.68 15.00 -2.92
C LEU A 342 19.23 13.67 -2.36
N ARG A 343 19.53 12.70 -3.23
CA ARG A 343 20.08 11.39 -2.78
C ARG A 343 21.42 11.52 -2.05
N THR A 344 22.13 12.61 -2.31
CA THR A 344 23.41 12.95 -1.69
C THR A 344 23.28 13.75 -0.39
N ILE A 345 22.07 13.95 0.15
CA ILE A 345 21.92 14.45 1.52
C ILE A 345 22.64 13.52 2.50
N ASP A 346 23.11 14.05 3.62
CA ASP A 346 23.77 13.32 4.69
C ASP A 346 22.89 13.42 5.95
N CYS A 347 22.42 12.26 6.40
CA CYS A 347 21.59 12.08 7.59
C CYS A 347 22.25 11.11 8.59
N ASP A 348 23.52 10.71 8.37
CA ASP A 348 24.20 9.65 9.13
C ASP A 348 24.24 9.92 10.65
N ALA A 349 24.19 11.20 11.05
CA ALA A 349 24.19 11.60 12.45
C ALA A 349 22.84 11.46 13.18
N THR A 350 21.74 11.25 12.45
CA THR A 350 20.36 11.23 12.98
C THR A 350 19.52 10.06 12.49
N ASP A 351 19.95 9.37 11.44
CA ASP A 351 19.19 8.29 10.79
C ASP A 351 19.12 7.03 11.68
N THR A 352 17.99 6.31 11.59
CA THR A 352 17.71 5.16 12.46
C THR A 352 18.41 3.88 12.00
N THR A 353 18.77 3.80 10.71
CA THR A 353 19.41 2.63 10.10
C THR A 353 20.94 2.63 10.16
N MET A 354 21.52 3.59 10.88
CA MET A 354 22.98 3.77 11.08
C MET A 354 23.57 2.85 12.16
N VAL A 355 22.79 1.87 12.64
CA VAL A 355 23.16 0.92 13.67
C VAL A 355 22.71 -0.49 13.28
N THR A 356 23.29 -1.50 13.92
CA THR A 356 22.92 -2.90 13.67
C THR A 356 21.51 -3.19 14.20
N ALA A 357 20.70 -3.88 13.39
CA ALA A 357 19.33 -4.30 13.69
C ALA A 357 19.12 -5.79 13.36
N ASN A 358 17.87 -6.29 13.44
CA ASN A 358 17.60 -7.67 13.01
C ASN A 358 17.87 -7.81 11.50
N ASN A 359 18.62 -8.84 11.10
CA ASN A 359 18.87 -9.15 9.70
C ASN A 359 18.70 -10.64 9.37
N ASP A 360 17.85 -11.36 10.11
CA ASP A 360 17.50 -12.76 9.82
C ASP A 360 16.96 -12.96 8.39
N SER A 361 16.33 -11.92 7.83
CA SER A 361 15.81 -11.88 6.46
C SER A 361 16.87 -11.61 5.38
N GLY A 362 18.07 -11.15 5.75
CA GLY A 362 19.10 -10.68 4.82
C GLY A 362 18.75 -9.37 4.10
N ASN A 363 17.72 -8.64 4.56
CA ASN A 363 17.18 -7.46 3.88
C ASN A 363 17.47 -6.14 4.62
N TYR A 364 18.15 -6.17 5.77
CA TYR A 364 18.63 -4.99 6.46
C TYR A 364 20.06 -4.65 6.02
N PHE A 365 20.31 -3.38 5.74
CA PHE A 365 21.62 -2.83 5.40
C PHE A 365 21.86 -1.64 6.32
N GLU A 366 22.98 -1.66 7.06
CA GLU A 366 23.37 -0.54 7.91
C GLU A 366 23.87 0.63 7.04
N GLY A 367 23.31 1.82 7.24
CA GLY A 367 23.62 3.01 6.44
C GLY A 367 22.47 3.51 5.56
N LYS A 368 22.78 4.37 4.58
CA LYS A 368 21.84 4.82 3.56
C LYS A 368 21.21 3.63 2.79
N PRO A 369 19.90 3.67 2.41
CA PRO A 369 19.19 2.52 1.83
C PRO A 369 19.93 1.87 0.67
N ASN A 370 20.07 0.54 0.69
CA ASN A 370 20.75 -0.19 -0.37
C ASN A 370 20.10 0.09 -1.74
N GLY A 371 20.91 0.49 -2.73
CA GLY A 371 20.43 0.87 -4.07
C GLY A 371 20.21 2.36 -4.29
N TRP A 372 20.41 3.22 -3.30
CA TRP A 372 20.27 4.68 -3.43
C TRP A 372 21.08 5.29 -4.59
N GLU A 373 22.20 4.65 -4.98
CA GLU A 373 23.04 5.08 -6.10
C GLU A 373 22.34 4.96 -7.47
N SER A 374 21.34 4.07 -7.58
CA SER A 374 20.53 3.88 -8.79
C SER A 374 19.46 4.95 -8.98
N MET A 375 19.11 5.69 -7.92
CA MET A 375 18.04 6.67 -7.93
C MET A 375 18.50 7.99 -8.57
N SER A 376 17.70 8.51 -9.51
CA SER A 376 17.96 9.81 -10.15
C SER A 376 17.55 10.97 -9.25
N ASP A 377 18.33 12.06 -9.26
CA ASP A 377 17.92 13.36 -8.68
C ASP A 377 17.12 14.14 -9.74
N SER A 378 15.84 13.80 -9.91
CA SER A 378 14.98 14.37 -10.95
C SER A 378 13.53 14.54 -10.49
N VAL A 379 12.88 15.58 -11.03
CA VAL A 379 11.43 15.72 -11.02
C VAL A 379 10.91 15.07 -12.29
N PHE A 380 10.07 14.05 -12.12
CA PHE A 380 9.40 13.34 -13.21
C PHE A 380 8.04 13.96 -13.46
N VAL A 381 7.64 14.04 -14.73
CA VAL A 381 6.35 14.61 -15.14
C VAL A 381 5.74 13.76 -16.24
N VAL A 382 4.49 13.34 -16.07
CA VAL A 382 3.65 12.75 -17.12
C VAL A 382 2.48 13.69 -17.41
N THR A 383 2.35 14.08 -18.67
CA THR A 383 1.19 14.82 -19.15
C THR A 383 0.21 13.85 -19.80
N LEU A 384 -1.06 13.93 -19.43
CA LEU A 384 -2.18 13.25 -20.11
C LEU A 384 -3.02 14.33 -20.79
N LEU A 385 -2.87 14.52 -22.10
CA LEU A 385 -3.44 15.69 -22.80
C LEU A 385 -4.46 15.32 -23.88
N THR A 386 -5.61 16.00 -23.85
CA THR A 386 -6.63 15.95 -24.92
C THR A 386 -6.16 16.59 -26.23
N SER A 387 -5.18 17.49 -26.16
CA SER A 387 -4.56 18.16 -27.29
C SER A 387 -3.16 18.68 -26.93
N ALA A 388 -2.26 18.74 -27.91
CA ALA A 388 -0.86 19.13 -27.68
C ALA A 388 -0.71 20.50 -26.99
N GLY A 389 0.37 20.67 -26.23
CA GLY A 389 0.70 21.89 -25.50
C GLY A 389 2.19 21.98 -25.18
N ASN A 390 2.59 23.02 -24.45
CA ASN A 390 3.93 23.14 -23.90
C ASN A 390 3.86 23.03 -22.38
N ILE A 391 4.54 22.06 -21.79
CA ILE A 391 4.69 21.90 -20.34
C ILE A 391 5.99 22.56 -19.91
N SER A 392 5.89 23.56 -19.04
CA SER A 392 7.00 24.22 -18.37
C SER A 392 7.15 23.68 -16.95
N VAL A 393 8.39 23.41 -16.53
CA VAL A 393 8.74 22.89 -15.19
C VAL A 393 9.89 23.70 -14.61
N THR A 394 9.75 24.13 -13.36
CA THR A 394 10.79 24.77 -12.55
C THR A 394 11.01 23.94 -11.29
N SER A 395 12.27 23.78 -10.87
CA SER A 395 12.65 23.01 -9.69
C SER A 395 13.66 23.80 -8.87
N GLY A 396 13.26 24.27 -7.69
CA GLY A 396 14.04 25.23 -6.90
C GLY A 396 14.46 26.45 -7.73
N ASP A 397 15.71 26.88 -7.56
CA ASP A 397 16.32 27.97 -8.34
C ASP A 397 16.77 27.58 -9.77
N ASN A 398 16.47 26.35 -10.25
CA ASN A 398 16.85 25.96 -11.61
C ASN A 398 16.10 26.77 -12.68
N THR A 399 16.76 27.02 -13.81
CA THR A 399 16.11 27.67 -14.96
C THR A 399 14.95 26.82 -15.48
N VAL A 400 13.79 27.46 -15.68
CA VAL A 400 12.58 26.82 -16.24
C VAL A 400 12.91 26.05 -17.52
N GLN A 401 12.56 24.77 -17.55
CA GLN A 401 12.62 23.95 -18.76
C GLN A 401 11.23 23.88 -19.38
N THR A 402 11.14 23.76 -20.70
CA THR A 402 9.86 23.69 -21.41
C THR A 402 9.93 22.66 -22.53
N PHE A 403 8.96 21.76 -22.54
CA PHE A 403 8.85 20.66 -23.49
C PHE A 403 7.53 20.78 -24.26
N THR A 404 7.54 20.45 -25.56
CA THR A 404 6.31 20.28 -26.32
C THR A 404 5.74 18.89 -26.05
N ALA A 405 4.59 18.85 -25.38
CA ALA A 405 3.83 17.64 -25.11
C ALA A 405 2.79 17.39 -26.21
N PRO A 406 2.71 16.18 -26.78
CA PRO A 406 1.69 15.82 -27.76
C PRO A 406 0.29 15.71 -27.11
N ALA A 407 -0.73 15.46 -27.92
CA ALA A 407 -1.95 14.84 -27.40
C ALA A 407 -1.64 13.38 -27.04
N GLY A 408 -2.37 12.81 -26.08
CA GLY A 408 -2.07 11.50 -25.51
C GLY A 408 -1.27 11.59 -24.21
N ALA A 409 -0.62 10.48 -23.84
CA ALA A 409 0.29 10.43 -22.70
C ALA A 409 1.74 10.72 -23.14
N ALA A 410 2.49 11.48 -22.34
CA ALA A 410 3.92 11.72 -22.57
C ALA A 410 4.68 11.96 -21.26
N ALA A 411 5.91 11.45 -21.16
CA ALA A 411 6.77 11.58 -19.99
C ALA A 411 7.98 12.49 -20.24
N PHE A 412 8.36 13.24 -19.20
CA PHE A 412 9.49 14.17 -19.17
C PHE A 412 10.19 14.07 -17.81
N SER A 413 11.42 14.59 -17.74
CA SER A 413 12.09 14.84 -16.46
C SER A 413 12.95 16.10 -16.51
N VAL A 414 13.18 16.71 -15.35
CA VAL A 414 14.14 17.79 -15.15
C VAL A 414 15.05 17.47 -13.96
N PRO A 415 16.32 17.94 -13.93
CA PRO A 415 17.15 17.83 -12.74
C PRO A 415 16.48 18.53 -11.56
N MET A 416 16.43 17.85 -10.42
CA MET A 416 15.77 18.40 -9.25
C MET A 416 16.71 19.27 -8.41
N ALA A 417 16.17 20.31 -7.79
CA ALA A 417 16.89 21.17 -6.83
C ALA A 417 15.98 21.53 -5.65
N VAL A 418 16.64 21.91 -4.55
CA VAL A 418 16.02 22.31 -3.28
C VAL A 418 15.09 23.53 -3.48
N GLY A 419 13.93 23.51 -2.84
CA GLY A 419 12.88 24.53 -2.92
C GLY A 419 11.60 24.06 -3.61
N GLU A 420 10.82 25.02 -4.09
CA GLU A 420 9.52 24.80 -4.75
C GLU A 420 9.62 24.05 -6.07
N GLN A 421 8.58 23.26 -6.38
CA GLN A 421 8.44 22.56 -7.65
C GLN A 421 7.20 23.11 -8.38
N GLN A 422 7.39 23.79 -9.51
CA GLN A 422 6.33 24.54 -10.20
C GLN A 422 6.10 24.02 -11.62
N PHE A 423 4.82 23.94 -12.02
CA PHE A 423 4.41 23.37 -13.31
C PHE A 423 3.44 24.31 -14.03
N SER A 424 3.53 24.42 -15.36
CA SER A 424 2.57 25.17 -16.17
C SER A 424 2.41 24.58 -17.57
N LEU A 425 1.19 24.14 -17.90
CA LEU A 425 0.80 23.72 -19.25
C LEU A 425 0.21 24.91 -20.01
N LYS A 426 0.73 25.19 -21.20
CA LYS A 426 0.27 26.29 -22.08
C LYS A 426 -0.09 25.81 -23.48
N ARG A 427 -1.12 26.42 -24.07
CA ARG A 427 -1.47 26.30 -25.50
C ARG A 427 -1.44 27.68 -26.13
N GLY A 428 -0.43 27.94 -26.97
CA GLY A 428 -0.10 29.29 -27.40
C GLY A 428 0.25 30.18 -26.21
N THR A 429 -0.50 31.26 -26.01
CA THR A 429 -0.33 32.17 -24.86
C THR A 429 -1.23 31.85 -23.67
N ALA A 430 -2.18 30.92 -23.80
CA ALA A 430 -3.12 30.58 -22.73
C ALA A 430 -2.53 29.51 -21.80
N THR A 431 -2.53 29.77 -20.50
CA THR A 431 -2.32 28.74 -19.47
C THR A 431 -3.56 27.86 -19.38
N VAL A 432 -3.37 26.55 -19.45
CA VAL A 432 -4.42 25.52 -19.34
C VAL A 432 -4.43 24.96 -17.91
N LEU A 433 -3.25 24.62 -17.39
CA LEU A 433 -3.01 24.16 -16.02
C LEU A 433 -1.78 24.87 -15.47
N SER A 434 -1.77 25.14 -14.18
CA SER A 434 -0.58 25.59 -13.44
C SER A 434 -0.76 25.38 -11.96
N GLY A 435 0.32 25.02 -11.27
CA GLY A 435 0.36 24.87 -9.82
C GLY A 435 1.78 24.74 -9.30
N THR A 436 1.91 24.90 -7.99
CA THR A 436 3.13 24.63 -7.23
C THR A 436 2.84 23.42 -6.35
N SER A 437 3.80 22.49 -6.28
CA SER A 437 3.67 21.33 -5.40
C SER A 437 3.61 21.73 -3.93
N LEU A 438 2.90 20.92 -3.13
CA LEU A 438 2.75 21.16 -1.70
C LEU A 438 3.99 20.77 -0.88
N LYS A 439 4.86 19.90 -1.43
CA LYS A 439 6.06 19.41 -0.74
C LYS A 439 7.33 19.93 -1.40
N ASP A 440 8.01 20.87 -0.77
CA ASP A 440 9.32 21.34 -1.27
C ASP A 440 10.37 20.21 -1.22
N ILE A 441 11.36 20.29 -2.12
CA ILE A 441 12.56 19.47 -2.00
C ILE A 441 13.43 20.13 -0.92
N SER A 442 13.70 19.40 0.16
CA SER A 442 14.39 19.91 1.33
C SER A 442 15.91 19.73 1.24
N SER A 443 16.64 20.65 1.87
CA SER A 443 18.07 20.51 2.21
C SER A 443 18.30 19.89 3.59
N GLU A 444 17.22 19.57 4.32
CA GLU A 444 17.24 19.00 5.68
C GLU A 444 16.66 17.58 5.67
N CYS A 445 17.20 16.72 6.55
CA CYS A 445 16.71 15.35 6.74
C CYS A 445 15.32 15.38 7.38
N ILE A 446 14.28 15.14 6.58
CA ILE A 446 12.90 15.05 7.07
C ILE A 446 12.84 13.94 8.12
N CYS A 447 12.37 14.29 9.32
CA CYS A 447 12.34 13.41 10.49
C CYS A 447 13.70 12.76 10.84
N GLY A 448 14.81 13.37 10.42
CA GLY A 448 16.18 12.90 10.71
C GLY A 448 16.64 11.71 9.86
N ILE A 449 15.84 11.23 8.91
CA ILE A 449 16.09 9.97 8.17
C ILE A 449 16.28 10.16 6.66
N TYR A 450 16.83 9.13 6.01
CA TYR A 450 16.95 8.99 4.57
C TYR A 450 15.62 8.59 3.92
N ASN A 451 14.71 9.54 3.76
CA ASN A 451 13.45 9.30 3.06
C ASN A 451 13.64 9.22 1.52
N PHE A 452 13.55 8.01 0.97
CA PHE A 452 13.57 7.73 -0.48
C PHE A 452 12.17 7.40 -1.05
N ASN A 453 11.10 7.58 -0.28
CA ASN A 453 9.74 7.55 -0.82
C ASN A 453 9.53 8.72 -1.81
N ALA A 454 8.57 8.59 -2.71
CA ALA A 454 8.18 9.65 -3.62
C ALA A 454 7.06 10.50 -3.01
N TYR A 455 7.13 11.81 -3.21
CA TYR A 455 5.92 12.63 -3.20
C TYR A 455 5.30 12.60 -4.60
N VAL A 456 4.00 12.35 -4.72
CA VAL A 456 3.28 12.37 -5.99
C VAL A 456 2.20 13.44 -5.95
N GLY A 457 2.17 14.31 -6.96
CA GLY A 457 1.14 15.33 -7.13
C GLY A 457 0.54 15.31 -8.53
N ILE A 458 -0.55 16.07 -8.70
CA ILE A 458 -1.32 16.14 -9.93
C ILE A 458 -1.88 17.55 -10.13
N LEU A 459 -1.98 18.00 -11.38
CA LEU A 459 -2.75 19.18 -11.80
C LEU A 459 -3.90 18.76 -12.75
N PRO A 460 -5.13 19.27 -12.58
CA PRO A 460 -5.62 20.05 -11.45
C PRO A 460 -5.40 19.33 -10.11
N ASP A 461 -5.21 20.09 -9.04
CA ASP A 461 -4.90 19.52 -7.72
C ASP A 461 -5.99 18.53 -7.26
N GLY A 462 -5.55 17.43 -6.65
CA GLY A 462 -6.42 16.44 -6.01
C GLY A 462 -7.00 16.92 -4.68
N GLU A 463 -7.81 16.07 -4.07
CA GLU A 463 -8.27 16.25 -2.69
C GLU A 463 -7.11 16.08 -1.69
N SER A 464 -7.28 16.58 -0.47
CA SER A 464 -6.30 16.41 0.59
C SER A 464 -6.32 14.98 1.13
N ASP A 465 -5.20 14.28 1.04
CA ASP A 465 -5.04 12.89 1.51
C ASP A 465 -3.91 12.77 2.57
N PRO A 466 -4.22 13.06 3.85
CA PRO A 466 -3.29 12.86 4.96
C PRO A 466 -3.40 11.45 5.55
N LEU A 467 -2.35 10.99 6.25
CA LEU A 467 -2.45 9.85 7.17
C LEU A 467 -3.45 10.17 8.30
N GLU A 468 -4.25 9.18 8.67
CA GLU A 468 -5.10 9.24 9.87
C GLU A 468 -4.28 9.00 11.16
N ALA A 469 -4.91 9.24 12.32
CA ALA A 469 -4.23 9.16 13.62
C ALA A 469 -3.62 7.77 13.92
N ASP A 470 -4.33 6.70 13.58
CA ASP A 470 -3.86 5.32 13.81
C ASP A 470 -2.61 5.01 12.97
N GLY A 471 -2.56 5.53 11.73
CA GLY A 471 -1.42 5.50 10.81
C GLY A 471 -0.25 6.44 11.16
N LEU A 472 -0.33 7.17 12.29
CA LEU A 472 0.75 8.04 12.81
C LEU A 472 1.27 7.58 14.18
N THR A 473 0.74 6.47 14.72
CA THR A 473 0.96 6.03 16.12
C THR A 473 2.42 5.75 16.45
N SER A 474 3.19 5.22 15.50
CA SER A 474 4.58 4.78 15.64
C SER A 474 5.59 5.78 15.06
N LEU A 475 5.14 6.95 14.59
CA LEU A 475 5.96 7.93 13.85
C LEU A 475 7.23 8.38 14.57
N THR A 476 7.21 8.51 15.90
CA THR A 476 8.40 8.91 16.68
C THR A 476 9.25 7.73 17.16
N ALA A 477 8.83 6.48 16.94
CA ALA A 477 9.55 5.30 17.44
C ALA A 477 10.87 5.10 16.69
N GLY A 478 12.00 5.05 17.41
CA GLY A 478 13.32 4.87 16.79
C GLY A 478 13.93 6.11 16.11
N LEU A 479 13.24 7.26 16.10
CA LEU A 479 13.82 8.50 15.59
C LEU A 479 14.82 9.10 16.59
N HIS A 480 16.00 9.51 16.10
CA HIS A 480 17.01 10.21 16.92
C HIS A 480 16.78 11.73 17.02
N VAL A 481 15.66 12.25 16.48
CA VAL A 481 15.30 13.68 16.49
C VAL A 481 13.94 13.91 17.14
N THR A 482 13.78 15.06 17.80
CA THR A 482 12.53 15.50 18.44
C THR A 482 11.76 16.54 17.60
N THR A 483 12.22 16.82 16.38
CA THR A 483 11.62 17.82 15.47
C THR A 483 10.45 17.27 14.65
N CYS A 484 10.39 15.95 14.46
CA CYS A 484 9.30 15.26 13.78
C CYS A 484 8.06 15.19 14.70
N GLN A 485 6.87 15.49 14.18
CA GLN A 485 5.61 15.42 14.93
C GLN A 485 4.66 14.43 14.26
N ALA A 486 3.87 13.72 15.07
CA ALA A 486 2.83 12.78 14.60
C ALA A 486 1.60 13.53 14.08
N THR A 487 1.81 14.36 13.06
CA THR A 487 0.82 15.26 12.44
C THR A 487 1.13 15.43 10.95
N PRO A 488 0.16 15.35 10.05
CA PRO A 488 0.34 15.78 8.66
C PRO A 488 0.73 17.27 8.60
N SER A 489 1.64 17.64 7.71
CA SER A 489 2.18 18.99 7.57
C SER A 489 1.85 19.67 6.25
N LEU A 490 1.41 18.94 5.24
CA LEU A 490 0.94 19.53 3.97
C LEU A 490 -0.35 20.33 4.18
N GLY A 491 -0.43 21.50 3.55
CA GLY A 491 -1.67 22.25 3.46
C GLY A 491 -2.65 21.62 2.48
N THR A 492 -3.93 21.98 2.57
CA THR A 492 -4.89 21.69 1.50
C THR A 492 -4.48 22.41 0.22
N ALA A 493 -4.56 21.73 -0.93
CA ALA A 493 -4.21 22.32 -2.21
C ALA A 493 -4.98 23.62 -2.49
N SER A 494 -4.28 24.63 -2.98
CA SER A 494 -4.87 25.93 -3.26
C SER A 494 -5.71 25.85 -4.53
N SER A 495 -7.03 25.65 -4.38
CA SER A 495 -8.03 25.58 -5.45
C SER A 495 -8.05 26.83 -6.37
N GLY A 496 -7.07 26.90 -7.26
CA GLY A 496 -6.75 28.03 -8.14
C GLY A 496 -7.64 28.13 -9.37
N CYS A 497 -8.95 28.02 -9.20
CA CYS A 497 -9.89 28.20 -10.30
C CYS A 497 -10.01 29.70 -10.65
N GLY A 498 -9.28 30.14 -11.67
CA GLY A 498 -9.30 31.52 -12.15
C GLY A 498 -10.71 31.99 -12.51
N SER A 499 -11.16 33.08 -11.89
CA SER A 499 -12.50 33.65 -12.07
C SER A 499 -12.68 34.34 -13.43
N ASN A 500 -12.93 33.53 -14.47
CA ASN A 500 -13.38 34.01 -15.78
C ASN A 500 -14.76 34.67 -15.66
N THR A 501 -14.73 35.98 -15.40
CA THR A 501 -15.92 36.82 -15.26
C THR A 501 -16.54 37.06 -16.64
N ALA A 502 -17.56 36.28 -17.00
CA ALA A 502 -18.36 36.50 -18.20
C ALA A 502 -19.43 37.60 -17.97
N PRO A 503 -19.78 38.44 -18.96
CA PRO A 503 -20.65 39.59 -18.73
C PRO A 503 -22.10 39.21 -18.44
N ALA A 504 -22.71 39.87 -17.45
CA ALA A 504 -24.09 39.65 -17.07
C ALA A 504 -25.08 40.07 -18.18
N THR A 505 -25.79 39.10 -18.78
CA THR A 505 -26.99 39.35 -19.58
C THR A 505 -28.22 39.42 -18.68
N THR A 506 -28.98 40.50 -18.83
CA THR A 506 -30.16 40.83 -18.03
C THR A 506 -31.42 40.12 -18.53
N ALA A 507 -32.22 39.58 -17.60
CA ALA A 507 -33.62 39.20 -17.84
C ALA A 507 -34.48 39.61 -16.63
N PRO A 508 -35.78 39.97 -16.81
CA PRO A 508 -36.48 40.82 -15.84
C PRO A 508 -37.19 40.06 -14.72
N ALA A 509 -37.42 40.77 -13.61
CA ALA A 509 -38.14 40.27 -12.45
C ALA A 509 -39.65 40.14 -12.66
N SER A 510 -40.27 39.20 -11.95
CA SER A 510 -41.72 39.17 -11.69
C SER A 510 -41.98 39.07 -10.18
N THR A 511 -42.55 40.12 -9.62
CA THR A 511 -42.93 40.28 -8.21
C THR A 511 -44.28 39.66 -7.89
N THR A 512 -44.45 39.14 -6.66
CA THR A 512 -45.65 39.37 -5.82
C THR A 512 -45.35 39.05 -4.34
N THR A 513 -45.98 39.80 -3.43
CA THR A 513 -45.81 39.72 -1.96
C THR A 513 -47.21 39.80 -1.27
N PRO A 514 -47.41 39.93 0.07
CA PRO A 514 -48.02 38.84 0.86
C PRO A 514 -49.30 39.21 1.66
N ALA A 515 -49.90 38.23 2.35
CA ALA A 515 -50.75 38.34 3.55
C ALA A 515 -50.94 36.92 4.15
N GLY A 516 -51.27 36.64 5.41
CA GLY A 516 -51.50 37.42 6.65
C GLY A 516 -52.04 36.45 7.72
N GLY A 517 -51.67 36.57 9.01
CA GLY A 517 -51.86 35.48 10.01
C GLY A 517 -52.90 35.71 11.13
N ALA A 518 -53.07 34.70 12.02
CA ALA A 518 -53.71 34.82 13.34
C ALA A 518 -53.40 33.62 14.28
N THR A 519 -53.27 33.90 15.59
CA THR A 519 -53.15 32.95 16.76
C THR A 519 -54.48 32.98 17.59
N PRO A 520 -54.67 32.47 18.85
CA PRO A 520 -53.84 31.70 19.82
C PRO A 520 -54.56 30.53 20.58
N THR A 521 -53.86 29.80 21.50
CA THR A 521 -54.28 29.48 22.92
C THR A 521 -53.19 28.69 23.71
N ARG A 522 -53.33 28.49 25.05
CA ARG A 522 -52.20 28.36 26.02
C ARG A 522 -52.39 27.39 27.22
N LYS A 523 -51.36 26.53 27.50
CA LYS A 523 -50.94 25.81 28.76
C LYS A 523 -51.95 24.89 29.51
N PRO A 524 -51.54 24.05 30.51
CA PRO A 524 -50.21 23.67 31.07
C PRO A 524 -49.93 22.13 31.04
N GLY A 525 -48.83 21.54 31.58
CA GLY A 525 -47.52 22.07 32.02
C GLY A 525 -47.05 21.69 33.45
N THR A 526 -46.17 20.66 33.62
CA THR A 526 -45.59 20.20 34.92
C THR A 526 -44.07 19.90 34.81
N THR A 527 -43.32 19.96 35.92
CA THR A 527 -41.84 20.03 36.00
C THR A 527 -41.18 18.97 36.92
N THR A 528 -39.92 18.62 36.66
CA THR A 528 -38.93 18.11 37.64
C THR A 528 -37.54 18.70 37.37
N GLN A 529 -36.78 19.03 38.44
CA GLN A 529 -35.44 19.66 38.40
C GLN A 529 -34.29 18.64 38.54
N PRO A 530 -33.06 19.03 38.17
CA PRO A 530 -31.83 18.59 38.83
C PRO A 530 -31.30 19.63 39.84
N VAL A 531 -30.59 19.16 40.86
CA VAL A 531 -30.01 19.95 41.97
C VAL A 531 -28.57 20.39 41.66
N PRO A 532 -28.12 21.59 42.05
CA PRO A 532 -26.73 22.04 41.84
C PRO A 532 -25.80 21.70 43.00
N THR A 533 -24.53 21.39 42.72
CA THR A 533 -23.43 21.36 43.70
C THR A 533 -22.17 22.05 43.19
N THR A 534 -21.50 22.73 44.12
CA THR A 534 -20.43 23.72 43.93
C THR A 534 -19.06 23.11 43.60
N PRO A 535 -18.22 23.75 42.75
CA PRO A 535 -16.83 23.33 42.59
C PRO A 535 -16.02 23.59 43.87
N THR A 536 -15.29 22.59 44.35
CA THR A 536 -14.37 22.75 45.49
C THR A 536 -12.93 22.82 44.99
N THR A 537 -12.25 23.91 45.31
CA THR A 537 -10.82 24.11 45.02
C THR A 537 -9.96 23.19 45.90
N ALA A 538 -9.12 22.36 45.28
CA ALA A 538 -8.02 21.68 45.96
C ALA A 538 -6.69 22.17 45.41
N ASN A 539 -5.81 22.65 46.28
CA ASN A 539 -4.42 22.95 45.94
C ASN A 539 -3.65 21.65 45.75
N SER A 540 -3.11 21.40 44.56
CA SER A 540 -1.98 20.50 44.35
C SER A 540 -0.80 21.33 43.84
N SER A 541 0.24 21.41 44.67
CA SER A 541 1.48 22.15 44.38
C SER A 541 2.17 21.64 43.12
N ALA A 542 2.67 22.56 42.29
CA ALA A 542 3.47 22.22 41.12
C ALA A 542 4.73 21.43 41.51
N ALA A 543 4.92 20.27 40.91
CA ALA A 543 6.22 19.61 40.80
C ALA A 543 6.85 20.04 39.47
N LEU A 544 8.16 20.36 39.47
CA LEU A 544 8.90 20.58 38.23
C LEU A 544 8.99 19.26 37.44
N PRO A 545 9.07 19.28 36.10
CA PRO A 545 9.51 18.12 35.33
C PRO A 545 10.97 17.82 35.69
N SER A 546 11.19 16.74 36.42
CA SER A 546 12.53 16.25 36.78
C SER A 546 13.16 15.54 35.58
N THR A 547 14.32 16.03 35.14
CA THR A 547 15.14 15.39 34.12
C THR A 547 15.75 14.09 34.67
N GLY A 548 15.18 12.94 34.29
CA GLY A 548 15.68 11.60 34.63
C GLY A 548 14.67 10.50 34.32
N THR A 549 15.14 9.25 34.28
CA THR A 549 14.27 8.06 34.19
C THR A 549 13.59 7.82 35.54
N CYS A 550 12.44 7.13 35.56
CA CYS A 550 11.86 6.68 36.82
C CYS A 550 12.83 5.74 37.55
N ASN A 551 13.00 5.92 38.86
CA ASN A 551 13.84 5.06 39.70
C ASN A 551 13.21 4.74 41.06
N GLY A 552 11.88 4.72 41.10
CA GLY A 552 11.08 4.36 42.27
C GLY A 552 9.60 4.58 41.95
N GLY A 553 8.74 3.66 42.37
CA GLY A 553 7.33 3.69 42.00
C GLY A 553 6.42 3.03 43.01
N THR A 554 5.12 3.11 42.77
CA THR A 554 4.07 2.48 43.59
C THR A 554 2.85 2.20 42.72
N THR A 555 1.84 1.50 43.24
CA THR A 555 0.60 1.25 42.50
C THR A 555 -0.25 2.51 42.33
N ALA A 556 -0.95 2.61 41.20
CA ALA A 556 -1.90 3.71 40.98
C ALA A 556 -3.12 3.61 41.91
N ALA A 557 -3.77 4.74 42.17
CA ALA A 557 -4.93 4.80 43.05
C ALA A 557 -6.10 3.97 42.49
N GLY A 558 -6.52 2.94 43.22
CA GLY A 558 -7.58 2.01 42.81
C GLY A 558 -7.10 0.71 42.16
N VAL A 559 -5.79 0.55 41.96
CA VAL A 559 -5.16 -0.70 41.48
C VAL A 559 -4.99 -1.70 42.63
N SER A 560 -4.94 -2.99 42.31
CA SER A 560 -4.73 -4.08 43.27
C SER A 560 -3.43 -3.89 44.08
N ASN A 561 -3.50 -4.08 45.40
CA ASN A 561 -2.30 -4.12 46.24
C ASN A 561 -1.36 -5.29 45.90
N ASN A 562 -1.80 -6.31 45.15
CA ASN A 562 -0.94 -7.42 44.71
C ASN A 562 0.11 -6.95 43.67
N LEU A 563 -0.15 -5.84 42.97
CA LEU A 563 0.82 -5.17 42.07
C LEU A 563 1.83 -4.28 42.80
N LEU A 564 1.69 -4.04 44.12
CA LEU A 564 2.54 -3.08 44.83
C LEU A 564 4.02 -3.46 44.81
N GLY A 565 4.33 -4.74 45.05
CA GLY A 565 5.71 -5.24 45.00
C GLY A 565 6.29 -5.19 43.59
N LEU A 566 5.47 -5.47 42.57
CA LEU A 566 5.88 -5.44 41.18
C LEU A 566 6.15 -4.00 40.71
N CYS A 567 5.24 -3.06 40.98
CA CYS A 567 5.45 -1.65 40.65
C CYS A 567 6.63 -1.01 41.40
N ASP A 568 6.89 -1.38 42.65
CA ASP A 568 8.06 -0.89 43.40
C ASP A 568 9.37 -1.39 42.78
N PHE A 569 9.44 -2.68 42.44
CA PHE A 569 10.62 -3.28 41.83
C PHE A 569 10.85 -2.79 40.40
N ALA A 570 9.85 -2.89 39.52
CA ALA A 570 9.93 -2.52 38.11
C ALA A 570 10.36 -1.05 37.94
N CYS A 571 9.66 -0.12 38.63
CA CYS A 571 9.93 1.31 38.53
C CYS A 571 11.30 1.71 39.10
N ASN A 572 11.85 0.95 40.05
CA ASN A 572 13.22 1.16 40.56
C ASN A 572 14.31 0.75 39.54
N HIS A 573 13.99 -0.19 38.63
CA HIS A 573 14.88 -0.65 37.55
C HIS A 573 14.55 0.00 36.19
N GLY A 574 13.74 1.06 36.18
CA GLY A 574 13.48 1.90 35.01
C GLY A 574 12.27 1.50 34.15
N TYR A 575 11.61 0.39 34.45
CA TYR A 575 10.40 -0.06 33.77
C TYR A 575 9.17 0.33 34.61
N CYS A 576 8.54 1.46 34.31
CA CYS A 576 7.41 1.98 35.08
C CYS A 576 6.17 2.22 34.21
N PRO A 577 5.43 1.15 33.83
CA PRO A 577 4.27 1.27 32.93
C PRO A 577 3.14 2.08 33.59
N ALA A 578 2.70 3.12 32.88
CA ALA A 578 1.56 3.93 33.28
C ALA A 578 0.26 3.11 33.21
N GLY A 579 -0.60 3.23 34.22
CA GLY A 579 -1.79 2.40 34.39
C GLY A 579 -1.74 1.65 35.72
N PRO A 580 -1.06 0.50 35.81
CA PRO A 580 -0.86 -0.21 37.08
C PRO A 580 0.04 0.58 38.05
N CYS A 581 1.06 1.26 37.54
CA CYS A 581 2.10 1.91 38.35
C CYS A 581 2.11 3.45 38.21
N VAL A 582 2.67 4.11 39.23
CA VAL A 582 2.92 5.54 39.32
C VAL A 582 4.36 5.76 39.79
N CYS A 583 5.12 6.55 39.04
CA CYS A 583 6.48 6.92 39.42
C CYS A 583 6.49 7.86 40.65
N THR A 584 7.31 7.55 41.65
CA THR A 584 7.46 8.32 42.90
C THR A 584 8.81 9.04 43.01
N SER A 585 9.84 8.61 42.27
CA SER A 585 11.14 9.30 42.17
C SER A 585 11.79 9.12 40.79
N TYR A 586 12.62 10.10 40.42
CA TYR A 586 13.37 10.10 39.16
C TYR A 586 14.87 10.22 39.41
N GLY A 587 15.67 9.50 38.63
CA GLY A 587 17.13 9.46 38.74
C GLY A 587 17.72 8.32 37.90
N THR A 588 18.92 7.86 38.27
CA THR A 588 19.51 6.66 37.68
C THR A 588 18.79 5.42 38.25
N PRO A 589 18.24 4.52 37.41
CA PRO A 589 17.66 3.26 37.87
C PRO A 589 18.71 2.32 38.46
N ALA A 590 18.26 1.38 39.28
CA ALA A 590 19.09 0.24 39.69
C ALA A 590 19.40 -0.65 38.46
N TYR A 591 20.66 -1.04 38.30
CA TYR A 591 21.08 -1.96 37.25
C TYR A 591 21.09 -3.40 37.79
N THR A 592 20.29 -4.27 37.17
CA THR A 592 20.33 -5.73 37.34
C THR A 592 20.53 -6.38 35.98
N PRO A 593 21.45 -7.35 35.83
CA PRO A 593 21.52 -8.16 34.62
C PRO A 593 20.28 -9.04 34.49
N GLU A 594 19.83 -9.25 33.26
CA GLU A 594 18.75 -10.18 32.93
C GLU A 594 19.17 -11.62 33.29
N VAL A 595 18.27 -12.32 34.00
CA VAL A 595 18.39 -13.69 34.47
C VAL A 595 17.16 -14.47 34.04
N GLU A 596 17.31 -15.21 32.93
CA GLU A 596 16.31 -16.17 32.48
C GLU A 596 15.97 -17.19 33.58
N PRO A 597 14.70 -17.62 33.72
CA PRO A 597 13.59 -17.39 32.80
C PRO A 597 12.68 -16.21 33.15
N ALA A 598 12.16 -15.52 32.11
CA ALA A 598 11.05 -14.58 32.26
C ALA A 598 9.78 -15.23 32.87
N GLY A 599 8.91 -14.40 33.47
CA GLY A 599 7.69 -14.84 34.15
C GLY A 599 6.39 -14.45 33.44
N CYS A 600 5.28 -15.03 33.88
CA CYS A 600 3.93 -14.67 33.48
C CYS A 600 2.99 -14.54 34.70
N PRO A 601 1.84 -13.87 34.56
CA PRO A 601 0.85 -13.74 35.64
C PRO A 601 0.35 -15.10 36.15
N LEU A 602 -0.16 -15.12 37.38
CA LEU A 602 -0.94 -16.26 37.89
C LEU A 602 -2.33 -16.34 37.24
N ASP A 603 -2.90 -17.54 37.22
CA ASP A 603 -4.22 -17.77 36.63
C ASP A 603 -5.30 -17.02 37.40
N GLY A 604 -6.02 -16.13 36.69
CA GLY A 604 -7.07 -15.29 37.25
C GLY A 604 -6.66 -13.83 37.53
N GLU A 605 -5.38 -13.48 37.38
CA GLU A 605 -4.95 -12.08 37.30
C GLU A 605 -5.15 -11.53 35.88
N ASP A 606 -5.31 -10.21 35.75
CA ASP A 606 -5.58 -9.54 34.47
C ASP A 606 -4.29 -9.10 33.73
N ASP A 607 -4.46 -8.59 32.50
CA ASP A 607 -3.36 -8.23 31.60
C ASP A 607 -2.43 -7.12 32.17
N SER A 608 -2.83 -6.37 33.20
CA SER A 608 -1.96 -5.36 33.83
C SER A 608 -0.74 -5.98 34.53
N TYR A 609 -0.78 -7.27 34.83
CA TYR A 609 0.34 -8.03 35.38
C TYR A 609 1.31 -8.51 34.29
N LEU A 610 0.90 -8.61 33.02
CA LEU A 610 1.68 -9.33 31.99
C LEU A 610 3.09 -8.78 31.81
N GLY A 611 3.21 -7.48 31.56
CA GLY A 611 4.51 -6.83 31.38
C GLY A 611 5.35 -6.79 32.66
N LEU A 612 4.71 -6.62 33.82
CA LEU A 612 5.38 -6.54 35.13
C LEU A 612 5.93 -7.91 35.57
N CYS A 613 5.13 -8.97 35.45
CA CYS A 613 5.58 -10.35 35.72
C CYS A 613 6.69 -10.80 34.77
N SER A 614 6.64 -10.38 33.50
CA SER A 614 7.72 -10.69 32.54
C SER A 614 9.01 -9.99 32.94
N PHE A 615 8.97 -8.67 33.14
CA PHE A 615 10.16 -7.87 33.46
C PHE A 615 10.76 -8.25 34.82
N ASP A 616 9.96 -8.30 35.88
CA ASP A 616 10.48 -8.48 37.24
C ASP A 616 11.08 -9.88 37.45
N CYS A 617 10.42 -10.93 36.95
CA CYS A 617 10.95 -12.30 37.04
C CYS A 617 12.27 -12.44 36.26
N ALA A 618 12.36 -11.84 35.06
CA ALA A 618 13.60 -11.79 34.27
C ALA A 618 14.71 -10.97 34.94
N HIS A 619 14.41 -10.16 35.97
CA HIS A 619 15.39 -9.40 36.76
C HIS A 619 15.51 -9.93 38.20
N GLY A 620 15.01 -11.15 38.47
CA GLY A 620 15.20 -11.88 39.72
C GLY A 620 14.16 -11.65 40.82
N TYR A 621 13.09 -10.88 40.56
CA TYR A 621 11.97 -10.68 41.48
C TYR A 621 10.70 -11.35 40.95
N CYS A 622 10.44 -12.59 41.37
CA CYS A 622 9.28 -13.35 40.92
C CYS A 622 8.38 -13.74 42.10
N PRO A 623 7.50 -12.83 42.59
CA PRO A 623 6.64 -13.11 43.74
C PRO A 623 5.56 -14.13 43.38
N SER A 624 5.58 -15.31 44.02
CA SER A 624 4.63 -16.40 43.77
C SER A 624 3.18 -16.13 44.20
N THR A 625 2.87 -14.90 44.59
CA THR A 625 1.50 -14.38 44.82
C THR A 625 0.95 -13.61 43.62
N ALA A 626 1.77 -13.30 42.62
CA ALA A 626 1.38 -12.58 41.40
C ALA A 626 1.96 -13.18 40.10
N SER A 627 3.12 -13.85 40.18
CA SER A 627 3.89 -14.33 39.02
C SER A 627 4.27 -15.81 39.11
N ARG A 628 4.54 -16.45 37.96
CA ARG A 628 5.17 -17.78 37.82
C ARG A 628 6.26 -17.75 36.74
N LEU A 629 7.26 -18.64 36.85
CA LEU A 629 8.39 -18.75 35.91
C LEU A 629 8.08 -19.63 34.70
N ASN A 630 8.60 -19.27 33.52
CA ASN A 630 8.63 -20.15 32.34
C ASN A 630 9.71 -21.23 32.48
N ALA A 631 9.51 -22.42 31.88
CA ALA A 631 10.43 -23.55 32.02
C ALA A 631 11.03 -24.00 30.67
N THR A 632 12.36 -23.96 30.54
CA THR A 632 13.11 -24.44 29.36
C THR A 632 14.33 -25.29 29.75
N SER A 633 14.72 -26.26 28.91
CA SER A 633 15.78 -27.26 29.18
C SER A 633 16.86 -27.32 28.09
N PHE A 634 18.11 -27.68 28.45
CA PHE A 634 19.35 -27.37 27.71
C PHE A 634 20.04 -28.55 26.96
N SER A 635 20.41 -28.37 25.66
CA SER A 635 21.53 -28.97 24.85
C SER A 635 21.41 -28.61 23.34
N GLY A 636 22.36 -28.76 22.38
CA GLY A 636 23.79 -29.16 22.36
C GLY A 636 24.12 -30.41 21.50
N MET A 637 25.13 -30.51 20.61
CA MET A 637 26.08 -29.55 19.99
C MET A 637 26.93 -30.20 18.81
N PHE A 638 27.40 -29.44 17.79
CA PHE A 638 28.36 -29.79 16.68
C PHE A 638 27.88 -30.77 15.56
N SER A 639 28.25 -30.71 14.26
CA SER A 639 29.53 -30.39 13.57
C SER A 639 29.37 -30.23 12.02
N SER A 640 30.42 -29.75 11.30
CA SER A 640 30.44 -29.24 9.91
C SER A 640 30.83 -30.25 8.79
N THR A 641 30.61 -29.92 7.49
CA THR A 641 31.65 -29.81 6.39
C THR A 641 31.09 -29.71 4.92
N LEU A 642 31.11 -28.49 4.35
CA LEU A 642 31.66 -28.03 3.05
C LEU A 642 31.29 -28.59 1.61
N TYR A 643 30.98 -27.62 0.72
CA TYR A 643 31.05 -27.54 -0.77
C TYR A 643 30.02 -28.23 -1.72
N MET A 644 29.05 -27.45 -2.20
CA MET A 644 28.85 -27.09 -3.63
C MET A 644 28.02 -25.80 -3.75
N ILE A 645 28.10 -25.07 -4.88
CA ILE A 645 27.44 -23.76 -5.08
C ILE A 645 26.13 -23.92 -5.89
N PRO A 646 25.01 -23.41 -5.38
CA PRO A 646 23.85 -23.04 -6.20
C PRO A 646 23.47 -21.56 -6.08
N ILE A 647 22.66 -21.11 -7.04
CA ILE A 647 22.06 -19.78 -7.15
C ILE A 647 20.73 -19.80 -6.39
N PHE A 648 20.33 -18.68 -5.76
CA PHE A 648 19.18 -18.56 -4.83
C PHE A 648 19.20 -19.54 -3.66
N ASN A 649 19.61 -19.06 -2.49
CA ASN A 649 19.51 -19.83 -1.26
C ASN A 649 19.27 -18.89 -0.07
N LEU A 650 18.02 -18.81 0.38
CA LEU A 650 17.75 -18.60 1.80
C LEU A 650 18.17 -19.89 2.52
N PRO A 651 18.82 -19.84 3.70
CA PRO A 651 19.35 -21.04 4.34
C PRO A 651 18.23 -22.01 4.74
N PRO A 652 18.39 -23.33 4.51
CA PRO A 652 17.34 -24.30 4.80
C PRO A 652 17.12 -24.47 6.31
N TYR A 653 15.85 -24.36 6.72
CA TYR A 653 15.40 -24.67 8.08
C TYR A 653 15.64 -26.16 8.37
N THR A 654 16.45 -26.46 9.38
CA THR A 654 16.70 -27.85 9.80
C THR A 654 15.64 -28.33 10.79
N GLU A 655 15.18 -29.56 10.59
CA GLU A 655 14.04 -30.17 11.30
C GLU A 655 14.12 -30.06 12.83
N ARG A 656 12.98 -29.75 13.46
CA ARG A 656 12.72 -30.11 14.86
C ARG A 656 11.34 -30.75 15.00
N ASN A 657 11.33 -32.05 15.32
CA ASN A 657 10.12 -32.82 15.59
C ASN A 657 9.33 -32.22 16.76
N SER A 658 8.02 -32.00 16.56
CA SER A 658 7.08 -31.64 17.62
C SER A 658 6.62 -32.89 18.39
N PRO A 659 6.62 -32.88 19.73
CA PRO A 659 5.73 -33.69 20.54
C PRO A 659 4.53 -32.82 20.99
N SER A 660 3.33 -33.26 20.62
CA SER A 660 2.05 -32.64 20.99
C SER A 660 1.82 -32.58 22.50
N CYS A 661 1.40 -31.43 23.03
CA CYS A 661 0.89 -31.33 24.39
C CYS A 661 -0.52 -31.94 24.51
N LEU A 662 -0.62 -33.05 25.23
CA LEU A 662 -1.89 -33.61 25.67
C LEU A 662 -2.38 -32.84 26.91
N CYS A 663 -3.64 -32.42 26.89
CA CYS A 663 -4.33 -32.03 28.12
C CYS A 663 -4.43 -33.24 29.06
N ASN A 664 -4.16 -33.04 30.34
CA ASN A 664 -4.80 -33.80 31.40
C ASN A 664 -5.10 -32.86 32.57
N SER A 665 -6.35 -32.94 33.02
CA SER A 665 -6.86 -32.28 34.21
C SER A 665 -6.37 -32.95 35.49
N GLU A 666 -5.96 -32.16 36.48
CA GLU A 666 -6.51 -32.18 37.85
C GLU A 666 -6.23 -30.84 38.55
#